data_AF-A0A8J6TRD1-F1
#
_entry.id   AF-A0A8J6TRD1-F1
#
_cell.length_a   1.000
_cell.length_b   1.000
_cell.length_c   1.000
_cell.angle_alpha   90.00
_cell.angle_beta   90.00
_cell.angle_gamma   90.00
#
_symmetry.space_group_name_H-M   'P 1'
#
loop_
_entity.id
_entity.type
_entity.pdbx_description
1 polymer ?
#
loop_
_entity_poly.entity_id
_entity_poly.type
_entity_poly.pdbx_seq_one_letter_code
_entity_poly.pdbx_strand_id
1 'polypeptide(L)'
;MIYLFTDQGATQQEVGGKGYSLIKMTGGGFPVPAGMVLSVQFFGEWIDALMKMEELRLNVSDSDKKLRSKTLELQKCAKEFELGERQKAVLNEKLKQLNQPGNRMYSVRSSSPEEDMQGASFAGMYETYLGVTIDQIEKRIRDVFISCIDFRVVAYKRQKGFDFTRYSIAVVVMVQIKSDVAGVAFSLNPLNNCYDEVVINANFGLGESVVSGETVPDQFVVDAYNRDILSKKIGDKGVAVTLDESGGTATVAKETSAHAALSDEQILELSDMVKNVEAYYGMPMDTEWAYENENLYMLQARPITGYIPLHPVFQTEPGEPKKLYLDMTLIEQGFQMPLSVMGTDCFRELTDAMGVSAASIHVARKPGDFLYGAGGRAYINLSTEVRMEGQDKTAGEYEGLDTYAAQVIRDADMTPYRAHYTAGGILQGIKAFFVAGFKSHDTIGGILKGKKHPDHLREYIDKKGVEFLEVIDQLDKEPLSFKIFSYQALRKQADLMIHVTIPSLIDAESAKNSIKKLLKEGYGDTLVDEVDKIDRGLPYNITMEMSRRIYDLMRMLDNNELQSVEELKEKILKRKMPETFMARWDDFMQRFGFRGPREVDVKTPRYQDAPEIVIQQMKSYSALSEEESPRMIMERQAAERERAYGALLKKVNAKDGNKLKKHYEVLVNLGGYREIHKYFMVYVGEKIRYKALDIAGNFMHSGRMDAIDDIFSLTVDEVQRAIDDESLDVRQIVRHHQKYMSIAEKVDNYPPVIDSRGKILRPKRKKAKPGEIIGDPVSAGKVSGRVVIINYVGEKDIKKGDILVAKAADPGWTPLFINASGILLEVGGMLQHGSLIAREYGKPCIAGIQKVTELLKDGEIVEMDGSNGVVKKATSYHLISTKKENKMKQEIMQDVTIAPQIIDTKPGKVEIDITDKDAPVLLGCHGGVGGVDQSRLLIQFAEEDYRLLSVSRPGYLGTPIESGRTPEEQADLFAATLDALKIDKVAVISASFGGPFGYVFAYRHPDRIWALVACDAVSGHYDIPETAGPITQAIFLSDIGQSLLQSLTKLKPDAFVKKFFQTEAYFTKDQLKKHIDFVQNDAYIKEWIIAFMNAMYPYKPRKIGTENDMDIVVRLKGHFPVEKITCPTLIVHGTHDSDAKFYDGVYAYEHIPGAERIWIEEGSHICFWVNEKSKDAQNQVLDFLRKHQP
;
A
#
# COMPACT_ATOMS: atom_id res chain seq x y z
N MET A 1 -10.72 -15.24 47.06
CA MET A 1 -12.10 -15.45 46.56
C MET A 1 -12.79 -14.15 46.14
N ILE A 2 -12.99 -13.15 47.02
CA ILE A 2 -13.49 -11.82 46.61
C ILE A 2 -12.57 -10.75 47.17
N TYR A 3 -12.21 -9.76 46.35
CA TYR A 3 -11.38 -8.61 46.70
C TYR A 3 -12.23 -7.35 46.62
N LEU A 4 -12.28 -6.52 47.66
CA LEU A 4 -12.79 -5.15 47.53
C LEU A 4 -11.79 -4.32 46.71
N PHE A 5 -12.25 -3.24 46.08
CA PHE A 5 -11.32 -2.33 45.40
C PHE A 5 -10.27 -1.71 46.34
N THR A 6 -10.55 -1.66 47.63
CA THR A 6 -9.62 -1.20 48.67
C THR A 6 -8.58 -2.25 49.08
N ASP A 7 -8.77 -3.52 48.70
CA ASP A 7 -7.87 -4.61 49.08
C ASP A 7 -6.60 -4.56 48.20
N GLN A 8 -5.45 -4.34 48.82
CA GLN A 8 -4.15 -4.30 48.13
C GLN A 8 -3.56 -5.71 47.93
N GLY A 9 -2.74 -5.89 46.90
CA GLY A 9 -1.95 -7.11 46.68
C GLY A 9 -2.56 -8.18 45.77
N ALA A 10 -3.73 -7.94 45.18
CA ALA A 10 -4.28 -8.80 44.14
C ALA A 10 -3.41 -8.77 42.87
N THR A 11 -3.28 -9.91 42.19
CA THR A 11 -2.57 -10.00 40.91
C THR A 11 -3.54 -9.96 39.72
N GLN A 12 -3.09 -9.49 38.56
CA GLN A 12 -3.91 -9.48 37.33
C GLN A 12 -4.45 -10.88 36.96
N GLN A 13 -3.72 -11.95 37.27
CA GLN A 13 -4.18 -13.33 37.04
C GLN A 13 -5.38 -13.72 37.92
N GLU A 14 -5.48 -13.16 39.13
CA GLU A 14 -6.55 -13.48 40.08
C GLU A 14 -7.83 -12.70 39.81
N VAL A 15 -7.71 -11.41 39.47
CA VAL A 15 -8.84 -10.46 39.40
C VAL A 15 -9.15 -9.97 37.98
N GLY A 16 -8.42 -10.45 36.98
CA GLY A 16 -8.52 -9.94 35.61
C GLY A 16 -7.95 -8.53 35.46
N GLY A 17 -7.79 -8.07 34.22
CA GLY A 17 -7.13 -6.79 33.98
C GLY A 17 -7.98 -5.56 34.38
N LYS A 18 -9.27 -5.49 34.02
CA LYS A 18 -10.19 -4.45 34.54
C LYS A 18 -10.28 -4.41 36.06
N GLY A 19 -10.44 -5.57 36.72
CA GLY A 19 -10.50 -5.66 38.17
C GLY A 19 -9.20 -5.17 38.83
N TYR A 20 -8.05 -5.57 38.26
CA TYR A 20 -6.74 -5.10 38.68
C TYR A 20 -6.57 -3.58 38.51
N SER A 21 -7.02 -3.02 37.38
CA SER A 21 -6.99 -1.58 37.12
C SER A 21 -7.85 -0.79 38.13
N LEU A 22 -9.06 -1.28 38.45
CA LEU A 22 -9.95 -0.64 39.43
C LEU A 22 -9.38 -0.64 40.86
N ILE A 23 -8.77 -1.74 41.28
CA ILE A 23 -8.04 -1.83 42.56
C ILE A 23 -6.88 -0.83 42.59
N LYS A 24 -6.11 -0.76 41.50
CA LYS A 24 -5.00 0.20 41.37
C LYS A 24 -5.46 1.64 41.40
N MET A 25 -6.50 1.99 40.65
CA MET A 25 -7.05 3.36 40.66
C MET A 25 -7.55 3.75 42.05
N THR A 26 -8.23 2.84 42.74
CA THR A 26 -8.70 3.08 44.12
C THR A 26 -7.51 3.27 45.07
N GLY A 27 -6.47 2.45 44.96
CA GLY A 27 -5.21 2.61 45.70
C GLY A 27 -4.43 3.89 45.37
N GLY A 28 -4.59 4.41 44.14
CA GLY A 28 -4.05 5.69 43.69
C GLY A 28 -4.83 6.92 44.17
N GLY A 29 -5.98 6.74 44.84
CA GLY A 29 -6.82 7.83 45.35
C GLY A 29 -7.73 8.47 44.30
N PHE A 30 -7.93 7.83 43.14
CA PHE A 30 -8.86 8.31 42.12
C PHE A 30 -10.33 8.08 42.55
N PRO A 31 -11.29 8.89 42.07
CA PRO A 31 -12.69 8.79 42.47
C PRO A 31 -13.38 7.60 41.77
N VAL A 32 -13.13 6.38 42.27
CA VAL A 32 -13.71 5.14 41.75
C VAL A 32 -14.96 4.77 42.58
N PRO A 33 -16.08 4.38 41.95
CA PRO A 33 -17.23 3.87 42.70
C PRO A 33 -16.86 2.65 43.53
N ALA A 34 -17.44 2.52 44.72
CA ALA A 34 -17.20 1.37 45.58
C ALA A 34 -17.57 0.06 44.86
N GLY A 35 -16.75 -0.97 45.01
CA GLY A 35 -16.96 -2.23 44.34
C GLY A 35 -16.02 -3.33 44.81
N MET A 36 -16.17 -4.48 44.17
CA MET A 36 -15.44 -5.71 44.46
C MET A 36 -15.20 -6.52 43.19
N VAL A 37 -14.25 -7.44 43.27
CA VAL A 37 -13.94 -8.41 42.22
C VAL A 37 -14.07 -9.83 42.76
N LEU A 38 -14.95 -10.61 42.16
CA LEU A 38 -15.04 -12.05 42.32
C LEU A 38 -13.90 -12.66 41.49
N SER A 39 -12.88 -13.16 42.17
CA SER A 39 -11.66 -13.69 41.54
C SER A 39 -11.92 -14.93 40.68
N VAL A 40 -10.96 -15.30 39.82
CA VAL A 40 -10.99 -16.59 39.08
C VAL A 40 -11.21 -17.78 40.02
N GLN A 41 -10.61 -17.75 41.21
CA GLN A 41 -10.80 -18.78 42.24
C GLN A 41 -12.25 -18.90 42.73
N PHE A 42 -13.02 -17.80 42.74
CA PHE A 42 -14.43 -17.83 43.13
C PHE A 42 -15.23 -18.78 42.24
N PHE A 43 -14.90 -18.87 40.95
CA PHE A 43 -15.57 -19.74 39.98
C PHE A 43 -14.93 -21.13 39.85
N GLY A 44 -13.98 -21.49 40.71
CA GLY A 44 -13.24 -22.75 40.62
C GLY A 44 -14.14 -23.99 40.54
N GLU A 45 -15.18 -24.06 41.37
CA GLU A 45 -16.13 -25.18 41.37
C GLU A 45 -16.90 -25.31 40.04
N TRP A 46 -17.28 -24.18 39.44
CA TRP A 46 -17.97 -24.15 38.14
C TRP A 46 -17.02 -24.50 36.99
N ILE A 47 -15.80 -24.00 37.03
CA ILE A 47 -14.75 -24.32 36.04
C ILE A 47 -14.42 -25.81 36.09
N ASP A 48 -14.23 -26.37 37.30
CA ASP A 48 -13.95 -27.80 37.49
C ASP A 48 -15.11 -28.68 36.99
N ALA A 49 -16.35 -28.25 37.20
CA ALA A 49 -17.53 -28.96 36.70
C ALA A 49 -17.56 -29.01 35.16
N LEU A 50 -17.27 -27.90 34.49
CA LEU A 50 -17.17 -27.86 33.02
C LEU A 50 -15.98 -28.69 32.50
N MET A 51 -14.83 -28.62 33.16
CA MET A 51 -13.62 -29.35 32.75
C MET A 51 -13.75 -30.88 32.88
N LYS A 52 -14.66 -31.38 33.73
CA LYS A 52 -14.98 -32.82 33.88
C LYS A 52 -15.86 -33.37 32.76
N MET A 53 -16.46 -32.52 31.93
CA MET A 53 -17.30 -32.95 30.79
C MET A 53 -16.40 -33.30 29.60
N GLU A 54 -15.79 -34.49 29.62
CA GLU A 54 -14.77 -34.90 28.63
C GLU A 54 -15.24 -34.77 27.17
N GLU A 55 -16.50 -35.11 26.89
CA GLU A 55 -17.08 -35.04 25.53
C GLU A 55 -17.20 -33.59 25.02
N LEU A 56 -17.40 -32.62 25.91
CA LEU A 56 -17.61 -31.20 25.60
C LEU A 56 -16.31 -30.38 25.67
N ARG A 57 -15.20 -30.98 26.10
CA ARG A 57 -13.92 -30.30 26.23
C ARG A 57 -13.44 -29.76 24.89
N LEU A 58 -13.06 -28.47 24.86
CA LEU A 58 -12.57 -27.82 23.65
C LEU A 58 -11.14 -28.29 23.33
N ASN A 59 -10.86 -28.59 22.06
CA ASN A 59 -9.53 -29.03 21.60
C ASN A 59 -9.00 -28.14 20.46
N VAL A 60 -7.67 -28.01 20.38
CA VAL A 60 -6.98 -27.22 19.35
C VAL A 60 -7.30 -27.70 17.93
N SER A 61 -7.52 -29.02 17.77
CA SER A 61 -7.87 -29.68 16.51
C SER A 61 -9.36 -29.59 16.15
N ASP A 62 -10.23 -29.05 17.02
CA ASP A 62 -11.65 -28.96 16.71
C ASP A 62 -11.90 -27.94 15.57
N SER A 63 -12.82 -28.29 14.67
CA SER A 63 -13.30 -27.38 13.62
C SER A 63 -14.25 -26.35 14.21
N ASP A 64 -14.42 -25.19 13.57
CA ASP A 64 -15.30 -24.13 14.06
C ASP A 64 -16.74 -24.59 14.27
N LYS A 65 -17.25 -25.49 13.40
CA LYS A 65 -18.57 -26.11 13.57
C LYS A 65 -18.66 -26.91 14.87
N LYS A 66 -17.60 -27.65 15.22
CA LYS A 66 -17.54 -28.46 16.43
C LYS A 66 -17.38 -27.59 17.67
N LEU A 67 -16.55 -26.55 17.59
CA LEU A 67 -16.40 -25.55 18.66
C LEU A 67 -17.73 -24.87 18.96
N ARG A 68 -18.46 -24.36 17.95
CA ARG A 68 -19.80 -23.75 18.11
C ARG A 68 -20.78 -24.67 18.83
N SER A 69 -20.82 -25.94 18.44
CA SER A 69 -21.72 -26.94 19.05
C SER A 69 -21.37 -27.16 20.52
N LYS A 70 -20.09 -27.41 20.82
CA LYS A 70 -19.60 -27.65 22.19
C LYS A 70 -19.82 -26.45 23.10
N THR A 71 -19.50 -25.24 22.64
CA THR A 71 -19.71 -24.02 23.42
C THR A 71 -21.18 -23.81 23.75
N LEU A 72 -22.09 -24.08 22.81
CA LEU A 72 -23.53 -23.96 23.04
C LEU A 72 -24.03 -24.95 24.10
N GLU A 73 -23.51 -26.18 24.10
CA GLU A 73 -23.84 -27.20 25.10
C GLU A 73 -23.25 -26.85 26.48
N LEU A 74 -21.99 -26.41 26.54
CA LEU A 74 -21.38 -25.90 27.76
C LEU A 74 -22.17 -24.73 28.37
N GLN A 75 -22.62 -23.79 27.53
CA GLN A 75 -23.46 -22.67 27.96
C GLN A 75 -24.81 -23.13 28.52
N LYS A 76 -25.43 -24.17 27.94
CA LYS A 76 -26.67 -24.77 28.49
C LYS A 76 -26.42 -25.39 29.86
N CYS A 77 -25.32 -26.14 30.03
CA CYS A 77 -24.98 -26.73 31.31
C CYS A 77 -24.69 -25.67 32.38
N ALA A 78 -23.94 -24.62 32.03
CA ALA A 78 -23.57 -23.56 32.96
C ALA A 78 -24.76 -22.69 33.43
N LYS A 79 -25.89 -22.67 32.70
CA LYS A 79 -27.13 -21.98 33.14
C LYS A 79 -27.72 -22.58 34.42
N GLU A 80 -27.54 -23.88 34.63
CA GLU A 80 -28.03 -24.61 35.80
C GLU A 80 -27.10 -24.49 37.02
N PHE A 81 -25.95 -23.82 36.89
CA PHE A 81 -25.04 -23.65 38.02
C PHE A 81 -25.61 -22.69 39.06
N GLU A 82 -25.54 -23.07 40.32
CA GLU A 82 -25.90 -22.21 41.46
C GLU A 82 -24.66 -21.89 42.28
N LEU A 83 -24.68 -20.76 43.00
CA LEU A 83 -23.65 -20.48 43.99
C LEU A 83 -23.80 -21.44 45.17
N GLY A 84 -22.72 -22.11 45.54
CA GLY A 84 -22.67 -22.92 46.76
C GLY A 84 -22.77 -22.06 48.02
N GLU A 85 -23.10 -22.69 49.15
CA GLU A 85 -23.31 -21.99 50.44
C GLU A 85 -22.13 -21.08 50.83
N ARG A 86 -20.89 -21.55 50.60
CA ARG A 86 -19.69 -20.77 50.88
C ARG A 86 -19.58 -19.53 49.98
N GLN A 87 -19.86 -19.67 48.68
CA GLN A 87 -19.84 -18.56 47.73
C GLN A 87 -20.91 -17.52 48.09
N LYS A 88 -22.14 -17.97 48.38
CA LYS A 88 -23.26 -17.12 48.81
C LYS A 88 -22.94 -16.36 50.10
N ALA A 89 -22.38 -17.04 51.10
CA ALA A 89 -22.03 -16.41 52.37
C ALA A 89 -21.01 -15.27 52.19
N VAL A 90 -19.93 -15.51 51.46
CA VAL A 90 -18.87 -14.51 51.23
C VAL A 90 -19.37 -13.36 50.34
N LEU A 91 -20.17 -13.67 49.30
CA LEU A 91 -20.77 -12.65 48.45
C LEU A 91 -21.71 -11.72 49.25
N ASN A 92 -22.61 -12.29 50.06
CA ASN A 92 -23.54 -11.52 50.89
C ASN A 92 -22.83 -10.68 51.96
N GLU A 93 -21.74 -11.19 52.54
CA GLU A 93 -20.92 -10.42 53.48
C GLU A 93 -20.31 -9.18 52.81
N LYS A 94 -19.70 -9.35 51.62
CA LYS A 94 -19.08 -8.25 50.88
C LYS A 94 -20.11 -7.27 50.34
N LEU A 95 -21.27 -7.75 49.88
CA LEU A 95 -22.37 -6.87 49.47
C LEU A 95 -22.84 -5.97 50.61
N LYS A 96 -22.93 -6.48 51.85
CA LYS A 96 -23.27 -5.65 53.03
C LYS A 96 -22.23 -4.56 53.29
N GLN A 97 -20.96 -4.78 52.97
CA GLN A 97 -19.90 -3.78 53.10
C GLN A 97 -20.00 -2.68 52.02
N LEU A 98 -20.55 -3.01 50.84
CA LEU A 98 -20.84 -2.05 49.77
C LEU A 98 -22.18 -1.31 49.96
N ASN A 99 -23.14 -1.95 50.65
CA ASN A 99 -24.50 -1.44 50.77
C ASN A 99 -24.56 -0.23 51.72
N GLN A 100 -24.82 0.95 51.15
CA GLN A 100 -25.22 2.15 51.89
C GLN A 100 -26.76 2.24 51.94
N PRO A 101 -27.37 2.91 52.93
CA PRO A 101 -28.83 3.03 53.01
C PRO A 101 -29.41 3.69 51.75
N GLY A 102 -30.27 2.96 51.03
CA GLY A 102 -30.88 3.38 49.77
C GLY A 102 -30.89 2.21 48.79
N ASN A 103 -31.95 2.07 47.98
CA ASN A 103 -32.16 0.96 47.05
C ASN A 103 -31.19 1.04 45.84
N ARG A 104 -29.88 1.00 46.08
CA ARG A 104 -28.83 1.22 45.07
C ARG A 104 -28.62 -0.02 44.22
N MET A 105 -28.44 0.19 42.92
CA MET A 105 -28.18 -0.85 41.92
C MET A 105 -26.67 -1.04 41.71
N TYR A 106 -26.30 -2.11 41.03
CA TYR A 106 -24.92 -2.49 40.73
C TYR A 106 -24.71 -2.64 39.22
N SER A 107 -23.47 -2.50 38.79
CA SER A 107 -23.00 -3.02 37.51
C SER A 107 -22.22 -4.30 37.74
N VAL A 108 -22.46 -5.29 36.88
CA VAL A 108 -21.78 -6.59 36.90
C VAL A 108 -21.02 -6.73 35.58
N ARG A 109 -19.70 -6.65 35.66
CA ARG A 109 -18.79 -6.56 34.50
C ARG A 109 -17.82 -7.72 34.49
N SER A 110 -17.54 -8.25 33.31
CA SER A 110 -16.46 -9.23 33.10
C SER A 110 -15.09 -8.60 33.29
N SER A 111 -14.14 -9.39 33.80
CA SER A 111 -12.71 -9.06 33.81
C SER A 111 -11.89 -10.33 33.58
N SER A 112 -11.46 -10.57 32.35
CA SER A 112 -10.62 -11.74 32.07
C SER A 112 -9.13 -11.48 32.42
N PRO A 113 -8.39 -12.48 32.92
CA PRO A 113 -6.93 -12.41 33.07
C PRO A 113 -6.18 -12.10 31.78
N GLU A 114 -6.77 -12.45 30.63
CA GLU A 114 -6.18 -12.26 29.30
C GLU A 114 -6.62 -10.94 28.65
N GLU A 115 -7.65 -10.28 29.19
CA GLU A 115 -8.33 -9.11 28.61
C GLU A 115 -7.42 -7.89 28.36
N ASP A 116 -6.36 -7.76 29.16
CA ASP A 116 -5.44 -6.62 29.15
C ASP A 116 -3.96 -7.07 28.97
N MET A 117 -3.72 -8.22 28.30
CA MET A 117 -2.38 -8.56 27.81
C MET A 117 -2.02 -7.69 26.59
N GLN A 118 -0.76 -7.22 26.52
CA GLN A 118 -0.32 -6.34 25.43
C GLN A 118 -0.54 -6.99 24.05
N GLY A 119 -1.49 -6.47 23.27
CA GLY A 119 -1.80 -6.93 21.90
C GLY A 119 -3.12 -7.68 21.75
N ALA A 120 -3.90 -7.82 22.83
CA ALA A 120 -5.26 -8.34 22.82
C ALA A 120 -6.26 -7.31 23.34
N SER A 121 -7.45 -7.32 22.77
CA SER A 121 -8.58 -6.46 23.12
C SER A 121 -9.81 -7.34 23.07
N PHE A 122 -10.30 -7.72 24.25
CA PHE A 122 -11.54 -8.49 24.41
C PHE A 122 -12.74 -7.57 24.55
N ALA A 123 -12.60 -6.31 24.13
CA ALA A 123 -13.62 -5.30 24.30
C ALA A 123 -14.95 -5.79 23.73
N GLY A 124 -15.94 -5.82 24.63
CA GLY A 124 -17.29 -6.43 24.56
C GLY A 124 -17.43 -7.78 23.85
N MET A 125 -16.40 -8.61 23.96
CA MET A 125 -16.50 -10.05 23.72
C MET A 125 -17.19 -10.77 24.90
N TYR A 126 -17.13 -10.16 26.09
CA TYR A 126 -17.75 -10.64 27.32
C TYR A 126 -18.96 -9.78 27.68
N GLU A 127 -19.88 -10.36 28.44
CA GLU A 127 -21.12 -9.68 28.85
C GLU A 127 -20.86 -8.65 29.98
N THR A 128 -21.70 -7.62 30.02
CA THR A 128 -21.77 -6.61 31.08
C THR A 128 -23.24 -6.26 31.31
N TYR A 129 -23.64 -6.11 32.58
CA TYR A 129 -25.01 -5.75 32.95
C TYR A 129 -25.00 -4.52 33.86
N LEU A 130 -25.77 -3.49 33.48
CA LEU A 130 -25.98 -2.27 34.28
C LEU A 130 -27.34 -2.31 34.99
N GLY A 131 -27.48 -1.51 36.06
CA GLY A 131 -28.76 -1.39 36.79
C GLY A 131 -29.21 -2.67 37.51
N VAL A 132 -28.29 -3.53 37.91
CA VAL A 132 -28.60 -4.83 38.52
C VAL A 132 -29.05 -4.63 39.96
N THR A 133 -30.26 -5.10 40.29
CA THR A 133 -30.76 -5.10 41.67
C THR A 133 -30.15 -6.23 42.49
N ILE A 134 -30.24 -6.14 43.82
CA ILE A 134 -29.68 -7.14 44.72
C ILE A 134 -30.24 -8.55 44.44
N ASP A 135 -31.53 -8.66 44.12
CA ASP A 135 -32.20 -9.93 43.83
C ASP A 135 -31.77 -10.55 42.50
N GLN A 136 -31.21 -9.74 41.59
CA GLN A 136 -30.74 -10.18 40.27
C GLN A 136 -29.24 -10.50 40.25
N ILE A 137 -28.49 -10.17 41.31
CA ILE A 137 -27.03 -10.15 41.27
C ILE A 137 -26.40 -11.52 40.99
N GLU A 138 -26.90 -12.58 41.64
CA GLU A 138 -26.40 -13.95 41.44
C GLU A 138 -26.63 -14.41 40.00
N LYS A 139 -27.80 -14.11 39.44
CA LYS A 139 -28.12 -14.40 38.05
C LYS A 139 -27.16 -13.70 37.09
N ARG A 140 -26.90 -12.40 37.29
CA ARG A 140 -26.02 -11.63 36.41
C ARG A 140 -24.55 -12.03 36.53
N ILE A 141 -24.09 -12.41 37.72
CA ILE A 141 -22.75 -13.01 37.89
C ILE A 141 -22.62 -14.29 37.06
N ARG A 142 -23.66 -15.13 37.04
CA ARG A 142 -23.70 -16.34 36.23
C ARG A 142 -23.71 -16.04 34.74
N ASP A 143 -24.55 -15.10 34.29
CA ASP A 143 -24.61 -14.68 32.89
C ASP A 143 -23.23 -14.19 32.40
N VAL A 144 -22.52 -13.39 33.21
CA VAL A 144 -21.15 -12.94 32.90
C VAL A 144 -20.17 -14.10 32.84
N PHE A 145 -20.22 -15.05 33.78
CA PHE A 145 -19.39 -16.26 33.73
C PHE A 145 -19.62 -17.06 32.44
N ILE A 146 -20.89 -17.26 32.06
CA ILE A 146 -21.27 -18.00 30.84
C ILE A 146 -20.70 -17.35 29.57
N SER A 147 -20.50 -16.03 29.57
CA SER A 147 -19.89 -15.35 28.42
C SER A 147 -18.47 -15.81 28.10
N CYS A 148 -17.71 -16.32 29.09
CA CYS A 148 -16.32 -16.74 28.87
C CYS A 148 -16.17 -18.02 28.02
N ILE A 149 -17.25 -18.79 27.90
CA ILE A 149 -17.32 -20.01 27.08
C ILE A 149 -18.13 -19.78 25.79
N ASP A 150 -18.41 -18.54 25.43
CA ASP A 150 -19.05 -18.19 24.17
C ASP A 150 -18.12 -18.50 22.98
N PHE A 151 -18.70 -18.97 21.87
CA PHE A 151 -17.94 -19.26 20.65
C PHE A 151 -17.14 -18.05 20.16
N ARG A 152 -17.68 -16.84 20.30
CA ARG A 152 -16.99 -15.60 19.88
C ARG A 152 -15.67 -15.45 20.62
N VAL A 153 -15.67 -15.64 21.95
CA VAL A 153 -14.46 -15.58 22.79
C VAL A 153 -13.47 -16.68 22.42
N VAL A 154 -13.95 -17.91 22.22
CA VAL A 154 -13.11 -19.07 21.83
C VAL A 154 -12.45 -18.85 20.47
N ALA A 155 -13.19 -18.38 19.48
CA ALA A 155 -12.68 -18.12 18.14
C ALA A 155 -11.61 -17.01 18.16
N TYR A 156 -11.85 -15.94 18.93
CA TYR A 156 -10.88 -14.87 19.11
C TYR A 156 -9.59 -15.37 19.77
N LYS A 157 -9.70 -16.13 20.85
CA LYS A 157 -8.54 -16.73 21.55
C LYS A 157 -7.73 -17.62 20.62
N ARG A 158 -8.38 -18.50 19.85
CA ARG A 158 -7.73 -19.37 18.86
C ARG A 158 -6.91 -18.57 17.85
N GLN A 159 -7.48 -17.50 17.31
CA GLN A 159 -6.82 -16.68 16.29
C GLN A 159 -5.61 -15.92 16.86
N LYS A 160 -5.72 -15.41 18.08
CA LYS A 160 -4.64 -14.69 18.76
C LYS A 160 -3.60 -15.61 19.42
N GLY A 161 -3.77 -16.93 19.29
CA GLY A 161 -2.86 -17.93 19.85
C GLY A 161 -2.99 -18.09 21.38
N PHE A 162 -4.07 -17.60 21.99
CA PHE A 162 -4.36 -17.85 23.40
C PHE A 162 -4.89 -19.27 23.61
N ASP A 163 -4.61 -19.82 24.80
CA ASP A 163 -5.21 -21.07 25.23
C ASP A 163 -6.72 -20.90 25.46
N PHE A 164 -7.51 -21.45 24.54
CA PHE A 164 -8.98 -21.48 24.65
C PHE A 164 -9.51 -22.80 25.23
N THR A 165 -8.61 -23.73 25.58
CA THR A 165 -8.98 -25.04 26.16
C THR A 165 -9.15 -25.00 27.67
N ARG A 166 -8.83 -23.85 28.29
CA ARG A 166 -9.03 -23.56 29.71
C ARG A 166 -9.92 -22.32 29.88
N TYR A 167 -10.82 -22.38 30.86
CA TYR A 167 -11.75 -21.30 31.17
C TYR A 167 -11.20 -20.47 32.33
N SER A 168 -11.15 -19.14 32.18
CA SER A 168 -10.76 -18.23 33.25
C SER A 168 -11.50 -16.91 33.10
N ILE A 169 -12.12 -16.43 34.18
CA ILE A 169 -12.80 -15.15 34.24
C ILE A 169 -12.92 -14.69 35.70
N ALA A 170 -12.73 -13.39 35.92
CA ALA A 170 -13.15 -12.71 37.14
C ALA A 170 -14.36 -11.81 36.84
N VAL A 171 -15.14 -11.48 37.86
CA VAL A 171 -16.35 -10.64 37.72
C VAL A 171 -16.27 -9.46 38.66
N VAL A 172 -16.34 -8.26 38.11
CA VAL A 172 -16.42 -7.01 38.85
C VAL A 172 -17.88 -6.72 39.20
N VAL A 173 -18.15 -6.43 40.47
CA VAL A 173 -19.42 -5.90 40.95
C VAL A 173 -19.16 -4.52 41.53
N MET A 174 -19.72 -3.50 40.92
CA MET A 174 -19.46 -2.09 41.26
C MET A 174 -20.76 -1.34 41.46
N VAL A 175 -20.83 -0.43 42.44
CA VAL A 175 -21.99 0.43 42.65
C VAL A 175 -22.31 1.19 41.37
N GLN A 176 -23.58 1.16 40.95
CA GLN A 176 -24.04 1.83 39.74
C GLN A 176 -24.15 3.34 39.99
N ILE A 177 -23.49 4.14 39.14
CA ILE A 177 -23.65 5.60 39.11
C ILE A 177 -24.88 5.95 38.28
N LYS A 178 -25.76 6.81 38.81
CA LYS A 178 -26.91 7.38 38.08
C LYS A 178 -26.43 8.59 37.30
N SER A 179 -25.68 8.33 36.24
CA SER A 179 -24.96 9.35 35.49
C SER A 179 -25.88 10.37 34.82
N ASP A 180 -25.60 11.65 35.01
CA ASP A 180 -26.19 12.75 34.23
C ASP A 180 -25.52 12.83 32.84
N VAL A 181 -24.20 12.65 32.83
CA VAL A 181 -23.33 12.67 31.66
C VAL A 181 -22.24 11.62 31.86
N ALA A 182 -21.89 10.87 30.82
CA ALA A 182 -20.82 9.90 30.86
C ALA A 182 -20.13 9.78 29.50
N GLY A 183 -18.96 9.16 29.50
CA GLY A 183 -18.26 8.91 28.26
C GLY A 183 -16.86 8.34 28.43
N VAL A 184 -16.02 8.64 27.45
CA VAL A 184 -14.68 8.08 27.30
C VAL A 184 -13.68 9.21 27.05
N ALA A 185 -12.49 9.13 27.63
CA ALA A 185 -11.43 10.09 27.41
C ALA A 185 -10.07 9.41 27.21
N PHE A 186 -9.31 9.92 26.23
CA PHE A 186 -7.97 9.44 25.86
C PHE A 186 -6.93 10.46 26.30
N SER A 187 -5.89 10.00 27.01
CA SER A 187 -4.84 10.87 27.51
C SER A 187 -3.92 11.44 26.43
N LEU A 188 -3.91 10.85 25.24
CA LEU A 188 -3.34 11.42 24.02
C LEU A 188 -4.39 11.44 22.92
N ASN A 189 -4.16 12.23 21.87
CA ASN A 189 -5.06 12.24 20.74
C ASN A 189 -4.73 11.09 19.80
N PRO A 190 -5.57 10.03 19.72
CA PRO A 190 -5.24 8.85 18.93
C PRO A 190 -5.41 9.08 17.42
N LEU A 191 -5.79 10.28 16.99
CA LEU A 191 -5.96 10.62 15.57
C LEU A 191 -4.71 11.17 14.93
N ASN A 192 -4.07 12.07 15.65
CA ASN A 192 -2.85 12.72 15.22
C ASN A 192 -1.67 12.28 16.09
N ASN A 193 -1.86 11.37 17.04
CA ASN A 193 -0.82 10.86 17.95
C ASN A 193 -0.20 11.92 18.88
N CYS A 194 -0.81 13.09 19.02
CA CYS A 194 -0.30 14.18 19.86
C CYS A 194 -0.45 13.84 21.35
N TYR A 195 0.67 13.82 22.08
CA TYR A 195 0.73 13.49 23.51
C TYR A 195 0.22 14.62 24.40
N ASP A 196 0.13 15.85 23.89
CA ASP A 196 -0.35 17.00 24.65
C ASP A 196 -1.88 17.16 24.57
N GLU A 197 -2.52 16.48 23.63
CA GLU A 197 -3.95 16.65 23.37
C GLU A 197 -4.75 15.54 24.09
N VAL A 198 -5.66 15.91 24.99
CA VAL A 198 -6.66 15.00 25.56
C VAL A 198 -7.91 15.07 24.69
N VAL A 199 -8.49 13.90 24.38
CA VAL A 199 -9.73 13.84 23.59
C VAL A 199 -10.83 13.20 24.42
N ILE A 200 -11.96 13.90 24.54
CA ILE A 200 -13.09 13.53 25.38
C ILE A 200 -14.32 13.35 24.50
N ASN A 201 -14.99 12.20 24.62
CA ASN A 201 -16.32 12.01 24.09
C ASN A 201 -17.33 11.98 25.25
N ALA A 202 -18.44 12.70 25.11
CA ALA A 202 -19.46 12.81 26.15
C ALA A 202 -20.88 12.67 25.58
N ASN A 203 -21.76 11.97 26.30
CA ASN A 203 -23.19 11.97 26.03
C ASN A 203 -24.00 11.99 27.34
N PHE A 204 -25.27 12.36 27.26
CA PHE A 204 -26.18 12.34 28.40
C PHE A 204 -26.51 10.91 28.85
N GLY A 205 -26.73 10.74 30.15
CA GLY A 205 -27.06 9.45 30.76
C GLY A 205 -25.84 8.56 30.96
N LEU A 206 -26.04 7.26 30.86
CA LEU A 206 -25.00 6.23 31.04
C LEU A 206 -24.06 6.16 29.83
N GLY A 207 -22.80 5.81 30.12
CA GLY A 207 -21.72 5.74 29.12
C GLY A 207 -21.93 4.70 28.02
N GLU A 208 -22.86 3.75 28.22
CA GLU A 208 -23.23 2.75 27.22
C GLU A 208 -23.74 3.38 25.92
N SER A 209 -24.34 4.57 25.99
CA SER A 209 -24.75 5.34 24.80
C SER A 209 -23.58 5.87 23.95
N VAL A 210 -22.40 6.08 24.56
CA VAL A 210 -21.17 6.48 23.85
C VAL A 210 -20.51 5.26 23.18
N VAL A 211 -20.63 4.09 23.81
CA VAL A 211 -20.03 2.83 23.37
C VAL A 211 -20.89 2.10 22.34
N SER A 212 -22.22 2.20 22.42
CA SER A 212 -23.17 1.51 21.52
C SER A 212 -23.17 2.07 20.10
N GLY A 213 -22.75 3.32 19.91
CA GLY A 213 -22.75 3.99 18.62
C GLY A 213 -24.15 4.29 18.07
N GLU A 214 -25.20 4.30 18.89
CA GLU A 214 -26.56 4.63 18.43
C GLU A 214 -26.79 6.13 18.16
N THR A 215 -25.92 6.99 18.70
CA THR A 215 -25.97 8.46 18.57
C THR A 215 -24.55 9.03 18.46
N VAL A 216 -24.42 10.25 17.93
CA VAL A 216 -23.14 10.96 17.85
C VAL A 216 -22.94 11.73 19.17
N PRO A 217 -21.93 11.37 19.99
CA PRO A 217 -21.62 12.11 21.22
C PRO A 217 -20.96 13.45 20.90
N ASP A 218 -20.90 14.33 21.90
CA ASP A 218 -20.03 15.49 21.82
C ASP A 218 -18.57 15.04 21.84
N GLN A 219 -17.72 15.76 21.13
CA GLN A 219 -16.28 15.55 21.12
C GLN A 219 -15.55 16.85 21.45
N PHE A 220 -14.64 16.76 22.42
CA PHE A 220 -13.79 17.85 22.85
C PHE A 220 -12.32 17.47 22.66
N VAL A 221 -11.51 18.41 22.21
CA VAL A 221 -10.05 18.27 22.15
C VAL A 221 -9.47 19.38 23.02
N VAL A 222 -8.66 18.99 24.00
CA VAL A 222 -8.07 19.90 24.99
C VAL A 222 -6.56 19.82 24.87
N ASP A 223 -5.88 20.97 24.77
CA ASP A 223 -4.45 21.06 25.05
C ASP A 223 -4.28 20.95 26.56
N ALA A 224 -3.80 19.79 27.03
CA ALA A 224 -3.71 19.51 28.46
C ALA A 224 -2.62 20.31 29.16
N TYR A 225 -1.66 20.88 28.42
CA TYR A 225 -0.63 21.72 29.00
C TYR A 225 -1.10 23.17 29.18
N ASN A 226 -1.63 23.77 28.11
CA ASN A 226 -2.12 25.16 28.15
C ASN A 226 -3.50 25.28 28.81
N ARG A 227 -4.19 24.15 29.02
CA ARG A 227 -5.60 24.08 29.47
C ARG A 227 -6.56 24.81 28.54
N ASP A 228 -6.28 24.73 27.24
CA ASP A 228 -7.09 25.36 26.19
C ASP A 228 -7.98 24.32 25.50
N ILE A 229 -9.27 24.63 25.36
CA ILE A 229 -10.19 23.80 24.56
C ILE A 229 -9.98 24.14 23.08
N LEU A 230 -9.22 23.30 22.38
CA LEU A 230 -8.86 23.49 20.97
C LEU A 230 -10.04 23.26 20.02
N SER A 231 -10.97 22.36 20.37
CA SER A 231 -12.12 22.01 19.54
C SER A 231 -13.31 21.56 20.36
N LYS A 232 -14.51 21.98 19.95
CA LYS A 232 -15.80 21.47 20.44
C LYS A 232 -16.66 21.09 19.25
N LYS A 233 -16.92 19.80 19.07
CA LYS A 233 -17.87 19.28 18.09
C LYS A 233 -19.09 18.77 18.83
N ILE A 234 -20.22 19.43 18.64
CA ILE A 234 -21.47 19.08 19.31
C ILE A 234 -22.21 18.04 18.48
N GLY A 235 -22.42 16.86 19.08
CA GLY A 235 -23.16 15.75 18.49
C GLY A 235 -24.67 15.93 18.60
N ASP A 236 -25.43 15.10 17.87
CA ASP A 236 -26.89 15.18 17.87
C ASP A 236 -27.52 14.78 19.21
N LYS A 237 -26.87 13.86 19.94
CA LYS A 237 -27.28 13.36 21.26
C LYS A 237 -28.76 12.97 21.33
N GLY A 238 -29.30 12.45 20.23
CA GLY A 238 -30.73 12.15 20.08
C GLY A 238 -31.21 10.97 20.93
N VAL A 239 -30.28 10.21 21.51
CA VAL A 239 -30.57 9.05 22.35
C VAL A 239 -29.70 9.10 23.61
N ALA A 240 -30.29 8.78 24.76
CA ALA A 240 -29.58 8.57 26.02
C ALA A 240 -30.00 7.23 26.63
N VAL A 241 -29.08 6.57 27.34
CA VAL A 241 -29.40 5.37 28.14
C VAL A 241 -29.53 5.80 29.59
N THR A 242 -30.65 5.50 30.23
CA THR A 242 -30.93 5.84 31.64
C THR A 242 -31.21 4.59 32.47
N LEU A 243 -31.03 4.68 33.78
CA LEU A 243 -31.40 3.60 34.70
C LEU A 243 -32.93 3.51 34.84
N ASP A 244 -33.46 2.28 34.80
CA ASP A 244 -34.85 1.99 35.14
C ASP A 244 -34.97 1.85 36.66
N GLU A 245 -36.00 2.45 37.27
CA GLU A 245 -36.24 2.35 38.72
C GLU A 245 -36.54 0.92 39.20
N SER A 246 -37.05 0.06 38.30
CA SER A 246 -37.34 -1.35 38.57
C SER A 246 -36.14 -2.29 38.37
N GLY A 247 -35.02 -1.75 37.87
CA GLY A 247 -33.80 -2.50 37.55
C GLY A 247 -33.55 -2.61 36.04
N GLY A 248 -32.29 -2.51 35.65
CA GLY A 248 -31.83 -2.48 34.26
C GLY A 248 -31.69 -1.07 33.69
N THR A 249 -31.70 -0.99 32.36
CA THR A 249 -31.51 0.24 31.59
C THR A 249 -32.62 0.42 30.57
N ALA A 250 -32.98 1.68 30.31
CA ALA A 250 -33.91 2.05 29.26
C ALA A 250 -33.26 3.05 28.30
N THR A 251 -33.46 2.83 27.00
CA THR A 251 -33.06 3.78 25.96
C THR A 251 -34.17 4.81 25.79
N VAL A 252 -33.84 6.08 26.00
CA VAL A 252 -34.78 7.20 25.89
C VAL A 252 -34.39 8.11 24.74
N ALA A 253 -35.36 8.44 23.89
CA ALA A 253 -35.19 9.49 22.89
C ALA A 253 -35.10 10.85 23.60
N LYS A 254 -34.15 11.68 23.17
CA LYS A 254 -33.99 13.06 23.62
C LYS A 254 -34.20 14.00 22.43
N GLU A 255 -34.74 15.19 22.70
CA GLU A 255 -34.70 16.25 21.68
C GLU A 255 -33.24 16.54 21.36
N THR A 256 -32.92 16.64 20.06
CA THR A 256 -31.56 16.93 19.62
C THR A 256 -31.11 18.27 20.21
N SER A 257 -30.06 18.22 21.03
CA SER A 257 -29.59 19.41 21.75
C SER A 257 -28.39 20.01 21.05
N ALA A 258 -28.51 21.28 20.66
CA ALA A 258 -27.39 22.09 20.18
C ALA A 258 -26.40 22.48 21.29
N HIS A 259 -26.68 22.14 22.56
CA HIS A 259 -25.81 22.45 23.69
C HIS A 259 -24.87 21.28 23.99
N ALA A 260 -23.69 21.62 24.52
CA ALA A 260 -22.71 20.66 24.99
C ALA A 260 -23.21 19.91 26.24
N ALA A 261 -22.89 18.63 26.34
CA ALA A 261 -23.19 17.80 27.50
C ALA A 261 -22.35 18.16 28.73
N LEU A 262 -21.15 18.70 28.51
CA LEU A 262 -20.25 19.18 29.57
C LEU A 262 -20.08 20.70 29.50
N SER A 263 -19.93 21.34 30.65
CA SER A 263 -19.43 22.72 30.72
C SER A 263 -17.92 22.77 30.44
N ASP A 264 -17.40 23.97 30.16
CA ASP A 264 -15.97 24.18 29.90
C ASP A 264 -15.12 23.81 31.12
N GLU A 265 -15.61 24.11 32.32
CA GLU A 265 -14.97 23.75 33.59
C GLU A 265 -14.89 22.22 33.75
N GLN A 266 -15.97 21.50 33.45
CA GLN A 266 -16.01 20.03 33.52
C GLN A 266 -15.09 19.38 32.48
N ILE A 267 -14.97 19.98 31.28
CA ILE A 267 -14.05 19.52 30.23
C ILE A 267 -12.60 19.63 30.72
N LEU A 268 -12.23 20.75 31.35
CA LEU A 268 -10.88 20.97 31.86
C LEU A 268 -10.58 20.11 33.10
N GLU A 269 -11.52 19.98 34.04
CA GLU A 269 -11.40 19.09 35.20
C GLU A 269 -11.16 17.64 34.78
N LEU A 270 -11.94 17.16 33.81
CA LEU A 270 -11.79 15.81 33.29
C LEU A 270 -10.45 15.64 32.55
N SER A 271 -10.01 16.64 31.79
CA SER A 271 -8.69 16.61 31.14
C SER A 271 -7.56 16.47 32.16
N ASP A 272 -7.60 17.24 33.25
CA ASP A 272 -6.63 17.16 34.35
C ASP A 272 -6.66 15.76 35.00
N MET A 273 -7.86 15.20 35.25
CA MET A 273 -8.03 13.87 35.82
C MET A 273 -7.42 12.77 34.94
N VAL A 274 -7.66 12.82 33.63
CA VAL A 274 -7.15 11.84 32.66
C VAL A 274 -5.62 11.88 32.60
N LYS A 275 -5.01 13.07 32.65
CA LYS A 275 -3.55 13.21 32.73
C LYS A 275 -2.96 12.71 34.04
N ASN A 276 -3.65 12.88 35.16
CA ASN A 276 -3.23 12.29 36.44
C ASN A 276 -3.26 10.75 36.39
N VAL A 277 -4.26 10.17 35.74
CA VAL A 277 -4.33 8.72 35.50
C VAL A 277 -3.15 8.27 34.62
N GLU A 278 -2.88 8.94 33.50
CA GLU A 278 -1.71 8.66 32.63
C GLU A 278 -0.39 8.72 33.42
N ALA A 279 -0.18 9.77 34.22
CA ALA A 279 1.02 9.93 35.03
C ALA A 279 1.19 8.79 36.06
N TYR A 280 0.10 8.35 36.69
CA TYR A 280 0.12 7.24 37.64
C TYR A 280 0.49 5.90 36.98
N TYR A 281 0.01 5.65 35.76
CA TYR A 281 0.32 4.43 35.01
C TYR A 281 1.64 4.49 34.22
N GLY A 282 2.16 5.69 33.97
CA GLY A 282 3.40 5.93 33.22
C GLY A 282 3.29 5.61 31.73
N MET A 283 2.07 5.55 31.18
CA MET A 283 1.78 5.28 29.78
C MET A 283 0.43 5.88 29.39
N PRO A 284 0.16 6.11 28.09
CA PRO A 284 -1.11 6.67 27.66
C PRO A 284 -2.31 5.77 28.00
N MET A 285 -3.40 6.39 28.47
CA MET A 285 -4.56 5.72 29.04
C MET A 285 -5.86 6.13 28.32
N ASP A 286 -6.69 5.13 28.07
CA ASP A 286 -8.11 5.24 27.70
C ASP A 286 -8.94 5.03 28.97
N THR A 287 -9.83 5.98 29.27
CA THR A 287 -10.58 6.03 30.53
C THR A 287 -12.08 6.15 30.29
N GLU A 288 -12.87 5.39 31.04
CA GLU A 288 -14.33 5.57 31.11
C GLU A 288 -14.66 6.39 32.36
N TRP A 289 -15.57 7.35 32.22
CA TRP A 289 -15.92 8.29 33.28
C TRP A 289 -17.42 8.62 33.30
N ALA A 290 -17.90 9.13 34.43
CA ALA A 290 -19.26 9.62 34.59
C ALA A 290 -19.36 10.76 35.60
N TYR A 291 -20.33 11.65 35.39
CA TYR A 291 -20.78 12.64 36.37
C TYR A 291 -22.12 12.22 36.99
N GLU A 292 -22.23 12.32 38.32
CA GLU A 292 -23.50 12.26 39.06
C GLU A 292 -23.57 13.46 40.02
N ASN A 293 -24.55 14.34 39.81
CA ASN A 293 -24.71 15.57 40.59
C ASN A 293 -23.40 16.39 40.66
N GLU A 294 -22.80 16.67 39.50
CA GLU A 294 -21.52 17.40 39.35
C GLU A 294 -20.26 16.67 39.88
N ASN A 295 -20.37 15.48 40.47
CA ASN A 295 -19.20 14.73 40.94
C ASN A 295 -18.66 13.80 39.85
N LEU A 296 -17.37 13.91 39.52
CA LEU A 296 -16.67 13.05 38.57
C LEU A 296 -16.29 11.70 39.20
N TYR A 297 -16.58 10.61 38.48
CA TYR A 297 -16.18 9.25 38.81
C TYR A 297 -15.43 8.57 37.66
N MET A 298 -14.36 7.84 37.99
CA MET A 298 -13.61 6.99 37.05
C MET A 298 -14.16 5.56 37.10
N LEU A 299 -14.67 5.08 35.97
CA LEU A 299 -15.33 3.79 35.84
C LEU A 299 -14.39 2.69 35.32
N GLN A 300 -13.35 3.08 34.57
CA GLN A 300 -12.35 2.18 34.01
C GLN A 300 -11.12 2.96 33.54
N ALA A 301 -9.94 2.33 33.54
CA ALA A 301 -8.75 2.81 32.84
C ALA A 301 -7.99 1.65 32.21
N ARG A 302 -7.56 1.80 30.95
CA ARG A 302 -6.78 0.81 30.20
C ARG A 302 -5.69 1.46 29.34
N PRO A 303 -4.55 0.80 29.09
CA PRO A 303 -3.51 1.36 28.22
C PRO A 303 -3.98 1.55 26.78
N ILE A 304 -3.60 2.66 26.13
CA ILE A 304 -3.75 2.85 24.69
C ILE A 304 -2.63 2.08 23.99
N THR A 305 -2.96 1.10 23.15
CA THR A 305 -1.96 0.24 22.48
C THR A 305 -1.67 0.63 21.03
N GLY A 306 -2.54 1.42 20.39
CA GLY A 306 -2.47 1.77 18.96
C GLY A 306 -1.73 3.08 18.63
N TYR A 307 -0.96 3.64 19.56
CA TYR A 307 -0.21 4.89 19.34
C TYR A 307 1.23 4.60 18.88
N ILE A 308 1.83 5.57 18.20
CA ILE A 308 3.22 5.48 17.74
C ILE A 308 4.11 6.11 18.82
N PRO A 309 4.95 5.31 19.52
CA PRO A 309 5.86 5.82 20.52
C PRO A 309 7.01 6.58 19.85
N LEU A 310 7.39 7.70 20.45
CA LEU A 310 8.58 8.46 20.10
C LEU A 310 9.62 8.28 21.20
N HIS A 311 10.86 7.91 20.87
CA HIS A 311 11.90 7.72 21.88
C HIS A 311 12.10 9.01 22.70
N PRO A 312 12.23 8.95 24.04
CA PRO A 312 12.28 10.16 24.89
C PRO A 312 13.31 11.21 24.46
N VAL A 313 14.41 10.78 23.85
CA VAL A 313 15.46 11.67 23.32
C VAL A 313 15.00 12.63 22.23
N PHE A 314 13.92 12.28 21.51
CA PHE A 314 13.32 13.13 20.48
C PHE A 314 12.19 13.99 21.05
N GLN A 315 11.77 13.74 22.29
CA GLN A 315 10.70 14.49 22.92
C GLN A 315 11.22 15.79 23.52
N THR A 316 10.50 16.88 23.31
CA THR A 316 10.71 18.15 24.04
C THR A 316 9.76 18.17 25.23
N GLU A 317 10.04 18.92 26.30
CA GLU A 317 9.10 18.99 27.42
C GLU A 317 7.78 19.66 27.01
N PRO A 318 6.65 19.36 27.67
CA PRO A 318 5.40 20.09 27.48
C PRO A 318 5.61 21.61 27.62
N GLY A 319 5.09 22.39 26.68
CA GLY A 319 5.23 23.85 26.67
C GLY A 319 6.53 24.39 26.08
N GLU A 320 7.57 23.56 25.95
CA GLU A 320 8.75 23.94 25.17
C GLU A 320 8.40 23.99 23.68
N PRO A 321 9.15 24.76 22.87
CA PRO A 321 8.91 24.76 21.44
C PRO A 321 9.04 23.34 20.87
N LYS A 322 8.29 23.04 19.80
CA LYS A 322 8.28 21.69 19.23
C LYS A 322 9.37 21.56 18.17
N LYS A 323 9.91 20.35 17.98
CA LYS A 323 10.78 20.02 16.84
C LYS A 323 10.01 19.15 15.86
N LEU A 324 10.27 19.32 14.57
CA LEU A 324 9.69 18.52 13.50
C LEU A 324 10.76 17.57 12.97
N TYR A 325 10.40 16.30 12.83
CA TYR A 325 11.30 15.23 12.43
C TYR A 325 10.85 14.54 11.16
N LEU A 326 11.82 14.17 10.32
CA LEU A 326 11.65 13.29 9.16
C LEU A 326 12.31 11.93 9.43
N ASP A 327 11.59 10.83 9.27
CA ASP A 327 12.12 9.48 9.50
C ASP A 327 13.01 9.03 8.33
N MET A 328 14.32 9.08 8.53
CA MET A 328 15.30 8.65 7.52
C MET A 328 15.42 7.13 7.41
N THR A 329 15.11 6.42 8.49
CA THR A 329 15.13 4.94 8.47
C THR A 329 14.03 4.42 7.54
N LEU A 330 12.91 5.14 7.49
CA LEU A 330 11.82 4.86 6.57
C LEU A 330 12.14 5.33 5.14
N ILE A 331 12.49 6.61 4.94
CA ILE A 331 12.53 7.21 3.59
C ILE A 331 13.71 6.72 2.75
N GLU A 332 14.90 6.56 3.33
CA GLU A 332 16.08 6.11 2.58
C GLU A 332 16.21 4.59 2.53
N GLN A 333 15.88 3.90 3.63
CA GLN A 333 16.12 2.45 3.74
C GLN A 333 14.86 1.60 3.54
N GLY A 334 13.67 2.21 3.50
CA GLY A 334 12.40 1.50 3.37
C GLY A 334 12.05 0.63 4.57
N PHE A 335 12.70 0.83 5.72
CA PHE A 335 12.52 -0.04 6.88
C PHE A 335 11.30 0.37 7.71
N GLN A 336 10.27 -0.48 7.68
CA GLN A 336 9.07 -0.32 8.49
C GLN A 336 9.24 -0.81 9.93
N MET A 337 10.23 -1.67 10.21
CA MET A 337 10.54 -2.14 11.57
C MET A 337 11.70 -1.36 12.19
N PRO A 338 11.72 -1.19 13.52
CA PRO A 338 12.84 -0.55 14.21
C PRO A 338 14.11 -1.41 14.10
N LEU A 339 15.27 -0.75 14.01
CA LEU A 339 16.58 -1.38 14.18
C LEU A 339 16.81 -1.78 15.65
N SER A 340 17.73 -2.70 15.91
CA SER A 340 18.24 -2.95 17.26
C SER A 340 18.88 -1.70 17.88
N VAL A 341 19.06 -1.70 19.20
CA VAL A 341 19.71 -0.59 19.91
C VAL A 341 21.14 -0.40 19.38
N MET A 342 21.89 -1.50 19.28
CA MET A 342 23.24 -1.47 18.72
C MET A 342 23.25 -1.04 17.24
N GLY A 343 22.32 -1.56 16.43
CA GLY A 343 22.22 -1.19 15.01
C GLY A 343 21.94 0.31 14.83
N THR A 344 21.07 0.88 15.66
CA THR A 344 20.79 2.31 15.69
C THR A 344 22.01 3.13 16.12
N ASP A 345 22.74 2.64 17.12
CA ASP A 345 23.97 3.24 17.62
C ASP A 345 25.06 3.27 16.53
N CYS A 346 25.30 2.14 15.86
CA CYS A 346 26.25 2.06 14.74
C CYS A 346 25.86 2.97 13.57
N PHE A 347 24.56 3.06 13.25
CA PHE A 347 24.06 3.95 12.21
C PHE A 347 24.30 5.43 12.56
N ARG A 348 24.05 5.82 13.82
CA ARG A 348 24.34 7.17 14.33
C ARG A 348 25.83 7.49 14.21
N GLU A 349 26.69 6.60 14.68
CA GLU A 349 28.15 6.79 14.68
C GLU A 349 28.72 6.86 13.27
N LEU A 350 28.24 6.03 12.34
CA LEU A 350 28.60 6.12 10.93
C LEU A 350 28.24 7.48 10.34
N THR A 351 27.02 7.95 10.62
CA THR A 351 26.54 9.25 10.11
C THR A 351 27.36 10.41 10.67
N ASP A 352 27.69 10.37 11.96
CA ASP A 352 28.57 11.38 12.56
C ASP A 352 29.99 11.33 11.96
N ALA A 353 30.55 10.13 11.79
CA ALA A 353 31.85 9.93 11.16
C ALA A 353 31.89 10.45 9.71
N MET A 354 30.79 10.32 8.95
CA MET A 354 30.67 10.90 7.62
C MET A 354 30.74 12.43 7.66
N GLY A 355 30.08 13.09 8.62
CA GLY A 355 30.20 14.53 8.83
C GLY A 355 31.64 14.96 9.16
N VAL A 356 32.32 14.18 10.01
CA VAL A 356 33.71 14.45 10.41
C VAL A 356 34.67 14.23 9.23
N SER A 357 34.47 13.18 8.44
CA SER A 357 35.27 12.89 7.25
C SER A 357 35.11 13.97 6.19
N ALA A 358 33.87 14.40 5.93
CA ALA A 358 33.57 15.38 4.91
C ALA A 358 34.04 16.81 5.27
N ALA A 359 33.89 17.23 6.53
CA ALA A 359 34.19 18.61 6.93
C ALA A 359 34.64 18.82 8.37
N SER A 360 35.07 17.76 9.07
CA SER A 360 35.47 17.83 10.46
C SER A 360 34.38 18.41 11.37
N ILE A 361 33.11 18.10 11.06
CA ILE A 361 31.93 18.51 11.83
C ILE A 361 31.20 17.29 12.38
N HIS A 362 30.65 17.42 13.57
CA HIS A 362 29.72 16.44 14.12
C HIS A 362 28.30 16.80 13.70
N VAL A 363 27.56 15.81 13.19
CA VAL A 363 26.21 15.97 12.63
C VAL A 363 25.18 15.04 13.29
N ALA A 364 25.64 14.07 14.07
CA ALA A 364 24.79 13.08 14.74
C ALA A 364 25.28 12.69 16.15
N ARG A 365 26.13 13.52 16.75
CA ARG A 365 26.79 13.20 18.02
C ARG A 365 25.87 13.36 19.23
N LYS A 366 24.93 14.31 19.19
CA LYS A 366 24.05 14.63 20.33
C LYS A 366 22.58 14.72 19.92
N PRO A 367 21.67 14.44 20.86
CA PRO A 367 20.24 14.70 20.68
C PRO A 367 19.97 16.11 20.17
N GLY A 368 19.20 16.23 19.09
CA GLY A 368 18.85 17.51 18.48
C GLY A 368 19.84 18.04 17.44
N ASP A 369 20.95 17.34 17.18
CA ASP A 369 21.77 17.56 15.98
C ASP A 369 20.92 17.34 14.70
N PHE A 370 21.52 17.61 13.53
CA PHE A 370 20.81 17.58 12.25
C PHE A 370 20.15 16.22 11.97
N LEU A 371 20.87 15.12 12.22
CA LEU A 371 20.35 13.76 12.13
C LEU A 371 20.71 13.03 13.42
N TYR A 372 19.78 12.33 14.05
CA TYR A 372 20.10 11.56 15.26
C TYR A 372 19.35 10.23 15.32
N GLY A 373 20.05 9.18 15.76
CA GLY A 373 19.52 7.82 15.87
C GLY A 373 19.31 7.40 17.33
N ALA A 374 18.10 6.92 17.66
CA ALA A 374 17.77 6.27 18.93
C ALA A 374 16.46 5.47 18.84
N GLY A 375 16.27 4.49 19.73
CA GLY A 375 15.01 3.74 19.81
C GLY A 375 14.61 3.06 18.49
N GLY A 376 15.60 2.51 17.76
CA GLY A 376 15.34 1.81 16.50
C GLY A 376 15.11 2.70 15.28
N ARG A 377 15.18 4.03 15.44
CA ARG A 377 14.90 5.01 14.38
C ARG A 377 15.96 6.09 14.31
N ALA A 378 16.14 6.66 13.12
CA ALA A 378 16.96 7.83 12.88
C ALA A 378 16.13 8.93 12.21
N TYR A 379 16.16 10.12 12.80
CA TYR A 379 15.37 11.26 12.36
C TYR A 379 16.25 12.43 11.92
N ILE A 380 15.86 13.11 10.84
CA ILE A 380 16.35 14.45 10.49
C ILE A 380 15.52 15.51 11.20
N ASN A 381 16.18 16.52 11.75
CA ASN A 381 15.56 17.70 12.35
C ASN A 381 15.13 18.70 11.26
N LEU A 382 13.93 18.49 10.70
CA LEU A 382 13.33 19.34 9.67
C LEU A 382 13.16 20.80 10.11
N SER A 383 12.96 21.06 11.41
CA SER A 383 12.88 22.44 11.91
C SER A 383 14.16 23.21 11.57
N THR A 384 15.33 22.58 11.67
CA THR A 384 16.61 23.21 11.33
C THR A 384 16.79 23.34 9.81
N GLU A 385 16.44 22.30 9.06
CA GLU A 385 16.60 22.27 7.60
C GLU A 385 15.73 23.31 6.89
N VAL A 386 14.42 23.32 7.16
CA VAL A 386 13.46 24.28 6.58
C VAL A 386 13.88 25.73 6.83
N ARG A 387 14.55 26.01 7.95
CA ARG A 387 15.07 27.35 8.24
C ARG A 387 16.21 27.77 7.33
N MET A 388 17.09 26.83 7.00
CA MET A 388 18.32 27.13 6.28
C MET A 388 18.07 27.42 4.81
N GLU A 389 17.15 26.69 4.19
CA GLU A 389 16.96 26.72 2.74
C GLU A 389 15.53 27.02 2.28
N GLY A 390 14.58 27.03 3.20
CA GLY A 390 13.18 27.32 2.93
C GLY A 390 12.34 26.06 2.71
N GLN A 391 11.08 26.13 3.14
CA GLN A 391 10.14 25.01 3.18
C GLN A 391 9.92 24.34 1.81
N ASP A 392 9.75 25.14 0.75
CA ASP A 392 9.55 24.61 -0.61
C ASP A 392 10.79 23.91 -1.16
N LYS A 393 11.98 24.43 -0.83
CA LYS A 393 13.25 23.83 -1.25
C LYS A 393 13.47 22.49 -0.55
N THR A 394 13.30 22.45 0.77
CA THR A 394 13.37 21.20 1.55
C THR A 394 12.38 20.17 1.03
N ALA A 395 11.13 20.55 0.77
CA ALA A 395 10.16 19.63 0.20
C ALA A 395 10.57 19.11 -1.19
N GLY A 396 11.14 19.96 -2.04
CA GLY A 396 11.61 19.56 -3.37
C GLY A 396 12.78 18.56 -3.34
N GLU A 397 13.62 18.61 -2.31
CA GLU A 397 14.73 17.65 -2.13
C GLU A 397 14.24 16.24 -1.82
N TYR A 398 13.17 16.13 -1.01
CA TYR A 398 12.57 14.84 -0.68
C TYR A 398 11.54 14.36 -1.71
N GLU A 399 11.15 15.16 -2.71
CA GLU A 399 10.13 14.78 -3.69
C GLU A 399 10.54 13.59 -4.58
N GLY A 400 11.85 13.43 -4.82
CA GLY A 400 12.42 12.27 -5.53
C GLY A 400 12.53 11.01 -4.69
N LEU A 401 12.43 11.12 -3.35
CA LEU A 401 12.56 10.02 -2.39
C LEU A 401 11.17 9.58 -1.90
N ASP A 402 10.37 10.53 -1.40
CA ASP A 402 9.01 10.32 -0.90
C ASP A 402 8.12 11.54 -1.21
N THR A 403 7.25 11.39 -2.21
CA THR A 403 6.29 12.42 -2.62
C THR A 403 5.26 12.77 -1.54
N TYR A 404 4.93 11.85 -0.63
CA TYR A 404 3.99 12.08 0.46
C TYR A 404 4.65 12.93 1.56
N ALA A 405 5.87 12.59 1.97
CA ALA A 405 6.66 13.36 2.93
C ALA A 405 6.88 14.79 2.42
N ALA A 406 7.26 14.94 1.15
CA ALA A 406 7.40 16.25 0.50
C ALA A 406 6.11 17.08 0.58
N GLN A 407 4.95 16.45 0.35
CA GLN A 407 3.65 17.13 0.46
C GLN A 407 3.33 17.52 1.91
N VAL A 408 3.63 16.65 2.89
CA VAL A 408 3.47 16.98 4.31
C VAL A 408 4.32 18.19 4.68
N ILE A 409 5.59 18.23 4.24
CA ILE A 409 6.51 19.35 4.48
C ILE A 409 5.92 20.63 3.87
N ARG A 410 5.39 20.61 2.63
CA ARG A 410 4.75 21.79 2.00
C ARG A 410 3.52 22.29 2.76
N ASP A 411 2.71 21.36 3.27
CA ASP A 411 1.44 21.69 3.91
C ASP A 411 1.56 22.09 5.40
N ALA A 412 2.69 21.72 6.03
CA ALA A 412 2.93 21.91 7.46
C ALA A 412 2.90 23.39 7.87
N ASP A 413 2.20 23.69 8.96
CA ASP A 413 2.37 24.97 9.65
C ASP A 413 3.68 24.93 10.44
N MET A 414 4.66 25.70 9.99
CA MET A 414 5.98 25.74 10.62
C MET A 414 6.04 26.62 11.87
N THR A 415 4.98 27.37 12.20
CA THR A 415 4.96 28.35 13.30
C THR A 415 5.33 27.76 14.66
N PRO A 416 4.81 26.59 15.08
CA PRO A 416 5.14 25.97 16.37
C PRO A 416 6.61 25.51 16.49
N TYR A 417 7.30 25.37 15.35
CA TYR A 417 8.65 24.83 15.27
C TYR A 417 9.74 25.91 15.12
N ARG A 418 9.36 27.20 15.14
CA ARG A 418 10.28 28.31 14.83
C ARG A 418 11.28 28.64 15.95
N ALA A 419 10.99 28.38 17.21
CA ALA A 419 11.83 28.89 18.30
C ALA A 419 13.15 28.09 18.51
N HIS A 420 13.34 26.96 17.82
CA HIS A 420 14.54 26.12 17.93
C HIS A 420 15.66 26.44 16.94
N TYR A 421 15.59 27.59 16.28
CA TYR A 421 16.65 28.09 15.42
C TYR A 421 17.88 28.50 16.23
N THR A 422 18.70 27.52 16.63
CA THR A 422 19.98 27.83 17.27
C THR A 422 21.00 28.26 16.21
N ALA A 423 21.74 29.33 16.47
CA ALA A 423 22.82 29.76 15.58
C ALA A 423 23.88 28.66 15.33
N GLY A 424 24.06 27.75 16.30
CA GLY A 424 24.94 26.58 16.21
C GLY A 424 24.44 25.49 15.26
N GLY A 425 23.16 25.10 15.36
CA GLY A 425 22.54 24.11 14.45
C GLY A 425 22.44 24.62 13.02
N ILE A 426 22.16 25.92 12.83
CA ILE A 426 22.21 26.58 11.51
C ILE A 426 23.63 26.57 10.94
N LEU A 427 24.66 26.84 11.76
CA LEU A 427 26.05 26.82 11.29
C LEU A 427 26.54 25.40 10.93
N GLN A 428 26.11 24.38 11.70
CA GLN A 428 26.42 22.97 11.43
C GLN A 428 25.68 22.44 10.21
N GLY A 429 24.38 22.72 10.09
CA GLY A 429 23.59 22.36 8.91
C GLY A 429 24.09 23.08 7.67
N ILE A 430 24.37 24.39 7.71
CA ILE A 430 24.97 25.13 6.59
C ILE A 430 26.31 24.52 6.21
N LYS A 431 27.16 24.13 7.18
CA LYS A 431 28.42 23.44 6.87
C LYS A 431 28.19 22.05 6.26
N ALA A 432 27.27 21.24 6.79
CA ALA A 432 26.94 19.92 6.24
C ALA A 432 26.40 20.03 4.81
N PHE A 433 25.48 20.96 4.58
CA PHE A 433 24.83 21.23 3.30
C PHE A 433 25.82 21.79 2.25
N PHE A 434 26.68 22.74 2.62
CA PHE A 434 27.71 23.29 1.71
C PHE A 434 28.85 22.29 1.40
N VAL A 435 29.07 21.31 2.26
CA VAL A 435 30.14 20.31 2.12
C VAL A 435 29.71 19.13 1.26
N ALA A 436 28.44 18.71 1.35
CA ALA A 436 27.86 17.71 0.45
C ALA A 436 28.00 18.10 -1.03
N GLY A 437 28.04 19.41 -1.34
CA GLY A 437 28.18 19.91 -2.70
C GLY A 437 29.59 20.26 -3.18
N PHE A 438 30.47 20.85 -2.35
CA PHE A 438 31.53 21.70 -2.95
C PHE A 438 32.92 21.76 -2.29
N LYS A 439 33.23 21.10 -1.16
CA LYS A 439 34.51 21.33 -0.45
C LYS A 439 35.36 20.12 -0.07
N SER A 440 35.41 19.13 -0.94
CA SER A 440 36.55 18.22 -0.99
C SER A 440 37.36 18.54 -2.25
N HIS A 441 38.56 19.11 -2.08
CA HIS A 441 39.48 19.39 -3.19
C HIS A 441 39.81 18.10 -3.98
N ASP A 442 39.76 16.94 -3.32
CA ASP A 442 39.94 15.62 -3.93
C ASP A 442 38.71 15.14 -4.71
N THR A 443 37.50 15.53 -4.30
CA THR A 443 36.25 15.13 -4.95
C THR A 443 36.02 15.93 -6.23
N ILE A 444 36.30 17.24 -6.28
CA ILE A 444 36.17 18.01 -7.54
C ILE A 444 37.25 17.59 -8.55
N GLY A 445 38.50 17.36 -8.10
CA GLY A 445 39.58 16.83 -8.93
C GLY A 445 39.30 15.40 -9.43
N GLY A 446 38.72 14.55 -8.57
CA GLY A 446 38.27 13.19 -8.87
C GLY A 446 37.09 13.17 -9.85
N ILE A 447 36.07 14.00 -9.65
CA ILE A 447 34.90 14.17 -10.53
C ILE A 447 35.32 14.69 -11.92
N LEU A 448 36.21 15.68 -11.97
CA LEU A 448 36.75 16.20 -13.23
C LEU A 448 37.65 15.19 -13.97
N LYS A 449 38.37 14.34 -13.23
CA LYS A 449 39.17 13.23 -13.79
C LYS A 449 38.29 12.05 -14.22
N GLY A 450 37.27 11.70 -13.45
CA GLY A 450 36.29 10.64 -13.73
C GLY A 450 35.46 10.95 -14.98
N LYS A 451 35.07 12.21 -15.16
CA LYS A 451 34.45 12.69 -16.42
C LYS A 451 35.38 12.65 -17.64
N LYS A 452 36.70 12.49 -17.47
CA LYS A 452 37.67 12.39 -18.57
C LYS A 452 38.16 10.95 -18.81
N HIS A 453 38.24 10.14 -17.76
CA HIS A 453 38.73 8.75 -17.80
C HIS A 453 37.91 7.86 -16.83
N PRO A 454 36.66 7.52 -17.15
CA PRO A 454 35.77 6.78 -16.25
C PRO A 454 36.29 5.37 -15.92
N ASP A 455 37.01 4.71 -16.85
CA ASP A 455 37.64 3.41 -16.60
C ASP A 455 38.73 3.46 -15.51
N HIS A 456 39.56 4.51 -15.50
CA HIS A 456 40.59 4.67 -14.47
C HIS A 456 39.96 4.95 -13.09
N LEU A 457 38.82 5.66 -13.04
CA LEU A 457 38.11 5.89 -11.79
C LEU A 457 37.47 4.59 -11.28
N ARG A 458 36.91 3.77 -12.18
CA ARG A 458 36.43 2.42 -11.84
C ARG A 458 37.55 1.58 -11.21
N GLU A 459 38.70 1.47 -11.87
CA GLU A 459 39.86 0.73 -11.35
C GLU A 459 40.35 1.27 -10.00
N TYR A 460 40.29 2.60 -9.81
CA TYR A 460 40.61 3.22 -8.53
C TYR A 460 39.61 2.81 -7.43
N ILE A 461 38.30 2.80 -7.73
CA ILE A 461 37.26 2.38 -6.77
C ILE A 461 37.47 0.90 -6.39
N ASP A 462 37.69 0.01 -7.37
CA ASP A 462 37.94 -1.41 -7.12
C ASP A 462 39.16 -1.61 -6.24
N LYS A 463 40.28 -0.95 -6.57
CA LYS A 463 41.52 -1.00 -5.78
C LYS A 463 41.29 -0.51 -4.34
N LYS A 464 40.60 0.62 -4.18
CA LYS A 464 40.30 1.18 -2.85
C LYS A 464 39.36 0.28 -2.05
N GLY A 465 38.43 -0.39 -2.72
CA GLY A 465 37.57 -1.39 -2.11
C GLY A 465 38.36 -2.57 -1.55
N VAL A 466 39.29 -3.14 -2.33
CA VAL A 466 40.16 -4.24 -1.87
C VAL A 466 41.04 -3.79 -0.70
N GLU A 467 41.72 -2.65 -0.83
CA GLU A 467 42.54 -2.07 0.25
C GLU A 467 41.71 -1.86 1.53
N PHE A 468 40.47 -1.41 1.41
CA PHE A 468 39.58 -1.22 2.54
C PHE A 468 39.23 -2.55 3.24
N LEU A 469 38.86 -3.59 2.49
CA LEU A 469 38.57 -4.90 3.07
C LEU A 469 39.77 -5.44 3.85
N GLU A 470 40.98 -5.35 3.26
CA GLU A 470 42.23 -5.75 3.92
C GLU A 470 42.49 -4.96 5.21
N VAL A 471 42.26 -3.64 5.21
CA VAL A 471 42.43 -2.79 6.40
C VAL A 471 41.44 -3.18 7.50
N ILE A 472 40.19 -3.46 7.17
CA ILE A 472 39.19 -3.88 8.16
C ILE A 472 39.52 -5.27 8.71
N ASP A 473 39.95 -6.21 7.88
CA ASP A 473 40.40 -7.55 8.32
C ASP A 473 41.66 -7.51 9.18
N GLN A 474 42.56 -6.55 8.95
CA GLN A 474 43.72 -6.31 9.83
C GLN A 474 43.28 -5.72 11.16
N LEU A 475 42.43 -4.70 11.13
CA LEU A 475 41.89 -4.05 12.33
C LEU A 475 41.11 -5.03 13.22
N ASP A 476 40.39 -5.97 12.63
CA ASP A 476 39.66 -7.03 13.34
C ASP A 476 40.57 -7.98 14.13
N LYS A 477 41.82 -8.15 13.68
CA LYS A 477 42.83 -9.00 14.34
C LYS A 477 43.65 -8.25 15.39
N GLU A 478 43.58 -6.93 15.45
CA GLU A 478 44.28 -6.15 16.47
C GLU A 478 43.63 -6.33 17.86
N PRO A 479 44.41 -6.32 18.96
CA PRO A 479 43.90 -6.46 20.32
C PRO A 479 43.27 -5.16 20.84
N LEU A 480 42.27 -4.66 20.13
CA LEU A 480 41.54 -3.44 20.47
C LEU A 480 40.34 -3.76 21.35
N SER A 481 40.01 -2.84 22.27
CA SER A 481 38.70 -2.88 22.96
C SER A 481 37.55 -2.81 21.95
N PHE A 482 36.39 -3.38 22.29
CA PHE A 482 35.22 -3.41 21.41
C PHE A 482 34.82 -2.03 20.90
N LYS A 483 34.83 -1.03 21.78
CA LYS A 483 34.54 0.36 21.45
C LYS A 483 35.51 0.95 20.44
N ILE A 484 36.83 0.81 20.70
CA ILE A 484 37.87 1.33 19.82
C ILE A 484 37.81 0.68 18.44
N PHE A 485 37.65 -0.65 18.37
CA PHE A 485 37.48 -1.36 17.10
C PHE A 485 36.29 -0.82 16.31
N SER A 486 35.11 -0.79 16.94
CA SER A 486 33.85 -0.37 16.29
C SER A 486 33.95 1.04 15.71
N TYR A 487 34.48 1.99 16.48
CA TYR A 487 34.65 3.36 16.02
C TYR A 487 35.69 3.52 14.92
N GLN A 488 36.83 2.82 15.00
CA GLN A 488 37.84 2.89 13.95
C GLN A 488 37.32 2.29 12.64
N ALA A 489 36.63 1.15 12.71
CA ALA A 489 36.03 0.50 11.55
C ALA A 489 34.98 1.39 10.87
N LEU A 490 34.03 1.95 11.65
CA LEU A 490 33.01 2.87 11.14
C LEU A 490 33.62 4.16 10.57
N ARG A 491 34.71 4.66 11.16
CA ARG A 491 35.41 5.84 10.62
C ARG A 491 36.11 5.56 9.30
N LYS A 492 36.79 4.41 9.16
CA LYS A 492 37.38 3.99 7.88
C LYS A 492 36.29 3.81 6.81
N GLN A 493 35.15 3.27 7.22
CA GLN A 493 33.99 3.12 6.33
C GLN A 493 33.46 4.48 5.86
N ALA A 494 33.29 5.44 6.78
CA ALA A 494 32.89 6.81 6.45
C ALA A 494 33.87 7.47 5.47
N ASP A 495 35.19 7.33 5.70
CA ASP A 495 36.23 7.87 4.81
C ASP A 495 36.13 7.28 3.39
N LEU A 496 35.94 5.96 3.27
CA LEU A 496 35.74 5.31 1.97
C LEU A 496 34.46 5.85 1.29
N MET A 497 33.37 5.98 2.05
CA MET A 497 32.10 6.44 1.52
C MET A 497 32.20 7.87 0.97
N ILE A 498 32.73 8.79 1.77
CA ILE A 498 32.81 10.22 1.44
C ILE A 498 33.80 10.51 0.31
N HIS A 499 34.95 9.82 0.30
CA HIS A 499 36.03 10.14 -0.63
C HIS A 499 36.06 9.27 -1.90
N VAL A 500 35.38 8.11 -1.90
CA VAL A 500 35.46 7.15 -3.01
C VAL A 500 34.09 6.80 -3.57
N THR A 501 33.20 6.20 -2.78
CA THR A 501 31.99 5.56 -3.33
C THR A 501 30.86 6.55 -3.60
N ILE A 502 30.56 7.50 -2.71
CA ILE A 502 29.52 8.52 -2.92
C ILE A 502 29.87 9.45 -4.09
N PRO A 503 31.11 9.96 -4.23
CA PRO A 503 31.51 10.73 -5.42
C PRO A 503 31.21 10.01 -6.74
N SER A 504 31.43 8.69 -6.81
CA SER A 504 31.17 7.90 -8.01
C SER A 504 29.68 7.83 -8.36
N LEU A 505 28.81 7.76 -7.35
CA LEU A 505 27.35 7.82 -7.51
C LEU A 505 26.92 9.19 -8.05
N ILE A 506 27.48 10.27 -7.49
CA ILE A 506 27.23 11.64 -7.95
C ILE A 506 27.68 11.80 -9.41
N ASP A 507 28.82 11.24 -9.80
CA ASP A 507 29.29 11.29 -11.18
C ASP A 507 28.35 10.57 -12.15
N ALA A 508 27.88 9.37 -11.80
CA ALA A 508 26.92 8.63 -12.60
C ALA A 508 25.58 9.39 -12.76
N GLU A 509 25.05 9.92 -11.65
CA GLU A 509 23.79 10.67 -11.67
C GLU A 509 23.95 12.03 -12.39
N SER A 510 25.09 12.70 -12.22
CA SER A 510 25.44 13.91 -12.96
C SER A 510 25.52 13.63 -14.47
N ALA A 511 26.10 12.49 -14.87
CA ALA A 511 26.16 12.09 -16.26
C ALA A 511 24.76 11.82 -16.84
N LYS A 512 23.91 11.08 -16.11
CA LYS A 512 22.51 10.84 -16.47
C LYS A 512 21.74 12.16 -16.64
N ASN A 513 21.84 13.07 -15.68
CA ASN A 513 21.19 14.38 -15.75
C ASN A 513 21.74 15.27 -16.86
N SER A 514 23.04 15.19 -17.14
CA SER A 514 23.65 15.88 -18.29
C SER A 514 23.11 15.34 -19.62
N ILE A 515 22.88 14.03 -19.74
CA ILE A 515 22.24 13.43 -20.91
C ILE A 515 20.78 13.90 -21.02
N LYS A 516 19.99 13.85 -19.93
CA LYS A 516 18.61 14.35 -19.92
C LYS A 516 18.54 15.81 -20.36
N LYS A 517 19.40 16.66 -19.81
CA LYS A 517 19.48 18.08 -20.16
C LYS A 517 19.89 18.30 -21.61
N LEU A 518 20.94 17.63 -22.08
CA LEU A 518 21.42 17.71 -23.47
C LEU A 518 20.31 17.37 -24.47
N LEU A 519 19.57 16.28 -24.21
CA LEU A 519 18.48 15.85 -25.06
C LEU A 519 17.28 16.80 -24.98
N LYS A 520 16.93 17.27 -23.78
CA LYS A 520 15.85 18.23 -23.58
C LYS A 520 16.09 19.55 -24.30
N GLU A 521 17.26 20.15 -24.10
CA GLU A 521 17.60 21.46 -24.69
C GLU A 521 17.83 21.39 -26.20
N GLY A 522 18.44 20.31 -26.69
CA GLY A 522 18.76 20.16 -28.12
C GLY A 522 17.64 19.58 -28.96
N TYR A 523 16.74 18.80 -28.37
CA TYR A 523 15.84 17.92 -29.12
C TYR A 523 14.45 17.69 -28.49
N GLY A 524 14.10 18.38 -27.39
CA GLY A 524 12.79 18.31 -26.73
C GLY A 524 12.58 17.10 -25.81
N ASP A 525 11.42 17.04 -25.15
CA ASP A 525 11.15 16.05 -24.09
C ASP A 525 11.03 14.58 -24.62
N THR A 526 10.78 14.38 -25.92
CA THR A 526 10.57 13.04 -26.52
C THR A 526 11.82 12.14 -26.48
N LEU A 527 13.01 12.73 -26.52
CA LEU A 527 14.27 11.97 -26.39
C LEU A 527 14.68 11.77 -24.93
N VAL A 528 14.09 12.54 -23.99
CA VAL A 528 14.34 12.43 -22.56
C VAL A 528 13.75 11.13 -22.00
N ASP A 529 12.58 10.72 -22.50
CA ASP A 529 11.89 9.48 -22.10
C ASP A 529 12.69 8.21 -22.44
N GLU A 530 13.65 8.29 -23.37
CA GLU A 530 14.54 7.18 -23.73
C GLU A 530 15.76 7.08 -22.79
N VAL A 531 16.02 8.09 -21.95
CA VAL A 531 17.18 8.11 -21.04
C VAL A 531 17.06 7.07 -19.94
N ASP A 532 15.86 6.73 -19.49
CA ASP A 532 15.69 5.71 -18.45
C ASP A 532 16.00 4.30 -18.98
N LYS A 533 16.02 4.08 -20.32
CA LYS A 533 16.43 2.81 -20.93
C LYS A 533 17.95 2.65 -20.96
N ILE A 534 18.72 3.74 -21.07
CA ILE A 534 20.18 3.69 -21.03
C ILE A 534 20.74 3.51 -19.60
N ASP A 535 19.89 3.60 -18.58
CA ASP A 535 20.22 3.34 -17.16
C ASP A 535 19.97 1.87 -16.74
N ARG A 536 19.57 1.00 -17.66
CA ARG A 536 19.24 -0.41 -17.38
C ARG A 536 20.44 -1.35 -17.55
N GLY A 537 20.44 -2.43 -16.78
CA GLY A 537 21.39 -3.54 -16.93
C GLY A 537 22.86 -3.15 -16.81
N LEU A 538 23.16 -2.08 -16.06
CA LEU A 538 24.49 -1.50 -15.97
C LEU A 538 25.50 -2.54 -15.42
N PRO A 539 26.71 -2.61 -16.00
CA PRO A 539 27.74 -3.55 -15.55
C PRO A 539 28.24 -3.18 -14.15
N TYR A 540 28.97 -4.10 -13.51
CA TYR A 540 29.59 -3.91 -12.19
C TYR A 540 28.62 -3.74 -11.02
N ASN A 541 27.34 -4.06 -11.21
CA ASN A 541 26.37 -4.07 -10.11
C ASN A 541 26.56 -5.31 -9.21
N ILE A 542 27.05 -5.06 -7.99
CA ILE A 542 27.42 -6.10 -7.02
C ILE A 542 26.23 -6.95 -6.53
N THR A 543 25.01 -6.40 -6.47
CA THR A 543 23.82 -7.16 -6.05
C THR A 543 23.31 -8.05 -7.17
N MET A 544 23.44 -7.61 -8.42
CA MET A 544 23.15 -8.46 -9.58
C MET A 544 24.17 -9.60 -9.72
N GLU A 545 25.45 -9.34 -9.41
CA GLU A 545 26.46 -10.40 -9.36
C GLU A 545 26.11 -11.46 -8.31
N MET A 546 25.66 -11.04 -7.12
CA MET A 546 25.20 -11.94 -6.06
C MET A 546 24.06 -12.85 -6.54
N SER A 547 22.99 -12.28 -7.11
CA SER A 547 21.85 -13.03 -7.63
C SER A 547 22.25 -14.03 -8.72
N ARG A 548 23.14 -13.63 -9.63
CA ARG A 548 23.68 -14.50 -10.67
C ARG A 548 24.44 -15.70 -10.08
N ARG A 549 25.25 -15.49 -9.03
CA ARG A 549 26.02 -16.57 -8.38
C ARG A 549 25.13 -17.55 -7.62
N ILE A 550 24.06 -17.07 -6.99
CA ILE A 550 23.04 -17.94 -6.36
C ILE A 550 22.36 -18.81 -7.43
N TYR A 551 22.04 -18.21 -8.58
CA TYR A 551 21.49 -18.95 -9.71
C TYR A 551 22.47 -19.99 -10.27
N ASP A 552 23.76 -19.64 -10.40
CA ASP A 552 24.81 -20.58 -10.83
C ASP A 552 24.92 -21.77 -9.87
N LEU A 553 24.88 -21.54 -8.56
CA LEU A 553 24.87 -22.60 -7.53
C LEU A 553 23.64 -23.50 -7.66
N MET A 554 22.45 -22.92 -7.84
CA MET A 554 21.21 -23.66 -8.05
C MET A 554 21.31 -24.59 -9.26
N ARG A 555 21.88 -24.11 -10.38
CA ARG A 555 22.04 -24.90 -11.62
C ARG A 555 22.97 -26.11 -11.49
N MET A 556 23.76 -26.17 -10.42
CA MET A 556 24.64 -27.31 -10.13
C MET A 556 23.94 -28.40 -9.30
N LEU A 557 22.72 -28.14 -8.84
CA LEU A 557 21.91 -29.05 -8.03
C LEU A 557 20.84 -29.73 -8.89
N ASP A 558 20.43 -30.93 -8.51
CA ASP A 558 19.25 -31.57 -9.08
C ASP A 558 17.95 -31.16 -8.36
N ASN A 559 16.80 -31.43 -8.98
CA ASN A 559 15.49 -31.08 -8.43
C ASN A 559 15.18 -31.80 -7.11
N ASN A 560 15.83 -32.93 -6.81
CA ASN A 560 15.60 -33.69 -5.58
C ASN A 560 16.37 -33.06 -4.41
N GLU A 561 17.59 -32.61 -4.65
CA GLU A 561 18.43 -31.91 -3.66
C GLU A 561 17.79 -30.60 -3.17
N LEU A 562 17.00 -29.93 -4.03
CA LEU A 562 16.31 -28.67 -3.69
C LEU A 562 14.96 -28.87 -2.97
N GLN A 563 14.45 -30.09 -2.81
CA GLN A 563 13.18 -30.32 -2.13
C GLN A 563 13.27 -30.04 -0.63
N SER A 564 14.36 -30.48 0.01
CA SER A 564 14.58 -30.39 1.46
C SER A 564 15.68 -29.39 1.81
N VAL A 565 15.29 -28.22 2.31
CA VAL A 565 16.23 -27.14 2.71
C VAL A 565 17.14 -27.62 3.83
N GLU A 566 16.59 -28.33 4.81
CA GLU A 566 17.32 -28.87 5.96
C GLU A 566 18.36 -29.92 5.55
N GLU A 567 18.01 -30.84 4.65
CA GLU A 567 18.93 -31.89 4.21
C GLU A 567 20.08 -31.31 3.38
N LEU A 568 19.78 -30.39 2.45
CA LEU A 568 20.80 -29.72 1.64
C LEU A 568 21.71 -28.86 2.54
N LYS A 569 21.14 -28.15 3.52
CA LYS A 569 21.93 -27.43 4.54
C LYS A 569 22.89 -28.38 5.25
N GLU A 570 22.40 -29.53 5.72
CA GLU A 570 23.24 -30.50 6.42
C GLU A 570 24.36 -31.05 5.53
N LYS A 571 24.07 -31.36 4.26
CA LYS A 571 25.07 -31.82 3.29
C LYS A 571 26.14 -30.76 3.03
N ILE A 572 25.76 -29.50 2.85
CA ILE A 572 26.69 -28.39 2.64
C ILE A 572 27.58 -28.19 3.87
N LEU A 573 26.99 -28.12 5.07
CA LEU A 573 27.73 -27.92 6.32
C LEU A 573 28.68 -29.09 6.63
N LYS A 574 28.27 -30.33 6.34
CA LYS A 574 29.12 -31.53 6.46
C LYS A 574 30.08 -31.71 5.26
N ARG A 575 30.11 -30.76 4.32
CA ARG A 575 30.92 -30.78 3.09
C ARG A 575 30.77 -32.07 2.28
N LYS A 576 29.55 -32.60 2.19
CA LYS A 576 29.18 -33.83 1.46
C LYS A 576 28.70 -33.57 0.03
N MET A 577 28.74 -32.33 -0.46
CA MET A 577 28.42 -31.98 -1.86
C MET A 577 29.64 -32.18 -2.78
N PRO A 578 29.44 -32.28 -4.11
CA PRO A 578 30.55 -32.35 -5.06
C PRO A 578 31.58 -31.22 -4.86
N GLU A 579 32.86 -31.52 -5.05
CA GLU A 579 33.97 -30.56 -4.84
C GLU A 579 33.80 -29.29 -5.69
N THR A 580 33.30 -29.44 -6.91
CA THR A 580 32.99 -28.31 -7.81
C THR A 580 31.91 -27.38 -7.25
N PHE A 581 30.87 -27.94 -6.62
CA PHE A 581 29.84 -27.16 -5.94
C PHE A 581 30.42 -26.47 -4.71
N MET A 582 31.16 -27.21 -3.89
CA MET A 582 31.76 -26.66 -2.66
C MET A 582 32.72 -25.51 -2.95
N ALA A 583 33.52 -25.59 -4.02
CA ALA A 583 34.39 -24.49 -4.43
C ALA A 583 33.60 -23.21 -4.82
N ARG A 584 32.46 -23.36 -5.50
CA ARG A 584 31.57 -22.23 -5.85
C ARG A 584 30.84 -21.68 -4.63
N TRP A 585 30.44 -22.55 -3.71
CA TRP A 585 29.80 -22.18 -2.46
C TRP A 585 30.76 -21.39 -1.56
N ASP A 586 32.00 -21.85 -1.43
CA ASP A 586 33.03 -21.18 -0.64
C ASP A 586 33.38 -19.80 -1.23
N ASP A 587 33.52 -19.68 -2.56
CA ASP A 587 33.73 -18.37 -3.22
C ASP A 587 32.51 -17.44 -3.04
N PHE A 588 31.29 -17.97 -3.07
CA PHE A 588 30.10 -17.19 -2.75
C PHE A 588 30.12 -16.70 -1.29
N MET A 589 30.41 -17.60 -0.34
CA MET A 589 30.45 -17.25 1.08
C MET A 589 31.58 -16.27 1.41
N GLN A 590 32.75 -16.41 0.79
CA GLN A 590 33.83 -15.45 0.94
C GLN A 590 33.43 -14.04 0.47
N ARG A 591 32.67 -13.94 -0.62
CA ARG A 591 32.30 -12.64 -1.23
C ARG A 591 31.01 -12.05 -0.67
N PHE A 592 30.06 -12.87 -0.23
CA PHE A 592 28.69 -12.46 0.11
C PHE A 592 28.17 -13.08 1.40
N GLY A 593 28.93 -13.93 2.10
CA GLY A 593 28.49 -14.63 3.32
C GLY A 593 28.08 -13.69 4.45
N PHE A 594 28.66 -12.49 4.49
CA PHE A 594 28.34 -11.43 5.45
C PHE A 594 27.04 -10.67 5.13
N ARG A 595 26.40 -10.92 3.98
CA ARG A 595 25.11 -10.29 3.58
C ARG A 595 23.91 -11.08 4.09
N GLY A 596 22.73 -10.50 3.97
CA GLY A 596 21.49 -11.15 4.38
C GLY A 596 20.25 -10.25 4.30
N PRO A 597 19.06 -10.76 4.63
CA PRO A 597 17.88 -9.91 4.82
C PRO A 597 18.12 -8.95 5.99
N ARG A 598 17.58 -7.73 5.93
CA ARG A 598 17.72 -6.67 6.98
C ARG A 598 19.17 -6.43 7.45
N GLU A 599 20.10 -6.58 6.52
CA GLU A 599 21.54 -6.61 6.79
C GLU A 599 22.15 -5.32 7.35
N VAL A 600 21.46 -4.20 7.27
CA VAL A 600 21.88 -2.93 7.88
C VAL A 600 21.90 -3.04 9.41
N ASP A 601 20.99 -3.84 9.99
CA ASP A 601 21.00 -4.11 11.42
C ASP A 601 22.05 -5.18 11.76
N VAL A 602 22.97 -4.85 12.67
CA VAL A 602 24.00 -5.78 13.19
C VAL A 602 23.40 -6.96 13.96
N LYS A 603 22.15 -6.83 14.46
CA LYS A 603 21.40 -7.92 15.10
C LYS A 603 21.03 -9.04 14.13
N THR A 604 20.92 -8.78 12.83
CA THR A 604 20.39 -9.78 11.90
C THR A 604 21.45 -10.83 11.53
N PRO A 605 21.11 -12.13 11.53
CA PRO A 605 21.99 -13.19 11.03
C PRO A 605 22.39 -12.99 9.56
N ARG A 606 23.62 -13.39 9.23
CA ARG A 606 24.17 -13.33 7.86
C ARG A 606 23.96 -14.66 7.12
N TYR A 607 24.20 -14.69 5.82
CA TYR A 607 24.13 -15.93 5.03
C TYR A 607 25.07 -17.02 5.55
N GLN A 608 26.23 -16.65 6.10
CA GLN A 608 27.14 -17.61 6.73
C GLN A 608 26.65 -18.10 8.10
N ASP A 609 25.80 -17.34 8.81
CA ASP A 609 25.14 -17.77 10.04
C ASP A 609 23.94 -18.68 9.75
N ALA A 610 23.19 -18.36 8.69
CA ALA A 610 21.93 -18.98 8.29
C ALA A 610 21.92 -19.34 6.79
N PRO A 611 22.71 -20.36 6.37
CA PRO A 611 22.84 -20.76 4.97
C PRO A 611 21.52 -21.21 4.33
N GLU A 612 20.54 -21.63 5.13
CA GLU A 612 19.18 -21.93 4.69
C GLU A 612 18.52 -20.79 3.90
N ILE A 613 18.86 -19.53 4.19
CA ILE A 613 18.28 -18.38 3.48
C ILE A 613 18.68 -18.41 2.01
N VAL A 614 19.96 -18.68 1.72
CA VAL A 614 20.48 -18.80 0.35
C VAL A 614 19.88 -20.02 -0.33
N ILE A 615 19.73 -21.13 0.40
CA ILE A 615 19.10 -22.36 -0.11
C ILE A 615 17.63 -22.12 -0.48
N GLN A 616 16.89 -21.37 0.33
CA GLN A 616 15.52 -20.97 0.01
C GLN A 616 15.47 -20.09 -1.25
N GLN A 617 16.41 -19.16 -1.43
CA GLN A 617 16.51 -18.37 -2.65
C GLN A 617 16.81 -19.23 -3.88
N MET A 618 17.71 -20.21 -3.76
CA MET A 618 17.95 -21.19 -4.83
C MET A 618 16.68 -21.96 -5.19
N LYS A 619 15.92 -22.41 -4.18
CA LYS A 619 14.63 -23.08 -4.39
C LYS A 619 13.63 -22.18 -5.11
N SER A 620 13.52 -20.90 -4.74
CA SER A 620 12.69 -19.94 -5.46
C SER A 620 13.13 -19.77 -6.92
N TYR A 621 14.44 -19.73 -7.19
CA TYR A 621 14.96 -19.63 -8.56
C TYR A 621 14.72 -20.88 -9.40
N SER A 622 14.65 -22.07 -8.80
CA SER A 622 14.37 -23.32 -9.52
C SER A 622 12.97 -23.36 -10.14
N ALA A 623 12.05 -22.52 -9.65
CA ALA A 623 10.70 -22.38 -10.18
C ALA A 623 10.60 -21.40 -11.36
N LEU A 624 11.67 -20.66 -11.67
CA LEU A 624 11.69 -19.68 -12.77
C LEU A 624 11.96 -20.39 -14.11
N SER A 625 11.33 -19.90 -15.18
CA SER A 625 11.74 -20.27 -16.54
C SER A 625 13.13 -19.71 -16.87
N GLU A 626 13.80 -20.26 -17.88
CA GLU A 626 15.12 -19.77 -18.33
C GLU A 626 15.07 -18.27 -18.69
N GLU A 627 13.99 -17.82 -19.33
CA GLU A 627 13.76 -16.42 -19.72
C GLU A 627 13.59 -15.46 -18.52
N GLU A 628 13.16 -16.00 -17.38
CA GLU A 628 12.96 -15.26 -16.12
C GLU A 628 14.19 -15.34 -15.20
N SER A 629 15.24 -16.06 -15.59
CA SER A 629 16.44 -16.20 -14.78
C SER A 629 17.15 -14.85 -14.57
N PRO A 630 17.81 -14.63 -13.41
CA PRO A 630 18.61 -13.42 -13.17
C PRO A 630 19.65 -13.17 -14.27
N ARG A 631 20.23 -14.24 -14.82
CA ARG A 631 21.19 -14.17 -15.92
C ARG A 631 20.55 -13.61 -17.20
N MET A 632 19.45 -14.19 -17.67
CA MET A 632 18.79 -13.76 -18.90
C MET A 632 18.20 -12.35 -18.76
N ILE A 633 17.69 -12.00 -17.57
CA ILE A 633 17.23 -10.63 -17.29
C ILE A 633 18.38 -9.62 -17.45
N MET A 634 19.56 -9.92 -16.89
CA MET A 634 20.73 -9.05 -17.02
C MET A 634 21.18 -8.89 -18.49
N GLU A 635 21.28 -10.01 -19.23
CA GLU A 635 21.67 -10.00 -20.65
C GLU A 635 20.67 -9.20 -21.50
N ARG A 636 19.36 -9.38 -21.27
CA ARG A 636 18.30 -8.63 -21.95
C ARG A 636 18.37 -7.13 -21.64
N GLN A 637 18.51 -6.75 -20.38
CA GLN A 637 18.59 -5.34 -19.98
C GLN A 637 19.85 -4.66 -20.55
N ALA A 638 20.99 -5.36 -20.58
CA ALA A 638 22.19 -4.86 -21.21
C ALA A 638 22.00 -4.65 -22.73
N ALA A 639 21.38 -5.61 -23.42
CA ALA A 639 21.09 -5.48 -24.85
C ALA A 639 20.07 -4.36 -25.15
N GLU A 640 19.08 -4.14 -24.28
CA GLU A 640 18.16 -2.99 -24.38
C GLU A 640 18.90 -1.67 -24.24
N ARG A 641 19.81 -1.56 -23.26
CA ARG A 641 20.63 -0.38 -23.02
C ARG A 641 21.47 -0.02 -24.26
N GLU A 642 22.21 -0.98 -24.81
CA GLU A 642 23.06 -0.74 -25.98
C GLU A 642 22.24 -0.35 -27.22
N ARG A 643 21.06 -0.97 -27.42
CA ARG A 643 20.12 -0.58 -28.48
C ARG A 643 19.61 0.85 -28.29
N ALA A 644 19.21 1.21 -27.07
CA ALA A 644 18.74 2.56 -26.76
C ALA A 644 19.84 3.60 -26.97
N TYR A 645 21.06 3.34 -26.50
CA TYR A 645 22.21 4.21 -26.71
C TYR A 645 22.54 4.38 -28.20
N GLY A 646 22.58 3.29 -28.96
CA GLY A 646 22.81 3.33 -30.41
C GLY A 646 21.72 4.12 -31.16
N ALA A 647 20.46 3.99 -30.74
CA ALA A 647 19.35 4.76 -31.30
C ALA A 647 19.47 6.27 -30.99
N LEU A 648 19.85 6.63 -29.76
CA LEU A 648 20.09 8.02 -29.37
C LEU A 648 21.25 8.63 -30.18
N LEU A 649 22.35 7.90 -30.34
CA LEU A 649 23.53 8.38 -31.07
C LEU A 649 23.22 8.70 -32.54
N LYS A 650 22.31 7.94 -33.17
CA LYS A 650 21.84 8.19 -34.54
C LYS A 650 20.92 9.41 -34.67
N LYS A 651 20.26 9.83 -33.60
CA LYS A 651 19.26 10.92 -33.59
C LYS A 651 19.84 12.29 -33.23
N VAL A 652 21.07 12.32 -32.71
CA VAL A 652 21.74 13.57 -32.34
C VAL A 652 22.79 13.97 -33.39
N ASN A 653 23.06 15.27 -33.51
CA ASN A 653 24.12 15.77 -34.38
C ASN A 653 25.52 15.31 -33.90
N ALA A 654 26.55 15.39 -34.74
CA ALA A 654 27.90 14.91 -34.41
C ALA A 654 28.51 15.55 -33.15
N LYS A 655 28.24 16.84 -32.89
CA LYS A 655 28.75 17.56 -31.73
C LYS A 655 28.11 17.05 -30.44
N ASP A 656 26.79 16.89 -30.43
CA ASP A 656 26.05 16.38 -29.28
C ASP A 656 26.21 14.87 -29.13
N GLY A 657 26.43 14.12 -30.22
CA GLY A 657 26.80 12.71 -30.20
C GLY A 657 28.12 12.45 -29.46
N ASN A 658 29.13 13.31 -29.65
CA ASN A 658 30.37 13.25 -28.87
C ASN A 658 30.15 13.52 -27.37
N LYS A 659 29.26 14.46 -27.02
CA LYS A 659 28.90 14.72 -25.61
C LYS A 659 28.11 13.57 -25.01
N LEU A 660 27.12 13.04 -25.73
CA LEU A 660 26.31 11.90 -25.34
C LEU A 660 27.20 10.68 -25.08
N LYS A 661 28.14 10.38 -25.99
CA LYS A 661 29.13 9.31 -25.82
C LYS A 661 29.94 9.49 -24.54
N LYS A 662 30.50 10.68 -24.32
CA LYS A 662 31.28 10.97 -23.11
C LYS A 662 30.47 10.75 -21.82
N HIS A 663 29.23 11.22 -21.76
CA HIS A 663 28.40 11.03 -20.56
C HIS A 663 27.90 9.59 -20.41
N TYR A 664 27.60 8.90 -21.51
CA TYR A 664 27.22 7.49 -21.48
C TYR A 664 28.37 6.59 -20.99
N GLU A 665 29.61 6.86 -21.41
CA GLU A 665 30.79 6.15 -20.92
C GLU A 665 30.97 6.29 -19.40
N VAL A 666 30.66 7.46 -18.82
CA VAL A 666 30.65 7.67 -17.37
C VAL A 666 29.52 6.85 -16.72
N LEU A 667 28.31 6.91 -17.27
CA LEU A 667 27.15 6.20 -16.74
C LEU A 667 27.35 4.68 -16.74
N VAL A 668 27.85 4.09 -17.84
CA VAL A 668 28.07 2.64 -17.95
C VAL A 668 29.15 2.16 -16.99
N ASN A 669 30.23 2.93 -16.81
CA ASN A 669 31.35 2.52 -15.96
C ASN A 669 31.09 2.70 -14.46
N LEU A 670 30.34 3.73 -14.07
CA LEU A 670 30.15 4.07 -12.66
C LEU A 670 28.74 3.75 -12.15
N GLY A 671 27.74 3.67 -13.04
CA GLY A 671 26.34 3.51 -12.63
C GLY A 671 26.05 2.21 -11.89
N GLY A 672 26.80 1.13 -12.12
CA GLY A 672 26.66 -0.12 -11.35
C GLY A 672 27.20 -0.05 -9.92
N TYR A 673 28.08 0.90 -9.61
CA TYR A 673 28.64 1.10 -8.27
C TYR A 673 27.64 1.74 -7.29
N ARG A 674 26.41 2.04 -7.72
CA ARG A 674 25.39 2.62 -6.85
C ARG A 674 25.11 1.80 -5.59
N GLU A 675 25.36 0.49 -5.61
CA GLU A 675 25.17 -0.41 -4.45
C GLU A 675 26.46 -0.71 -3.66
N ILE A 676 27.63 -0.22 -4.10
CA ILE A 676 28.91 -0.65 -3.54
C ILE A 676 29.14 -0.12 -2.12
N HIS A 677 28.63 1.07 -1.81
CA HIS A 677 28.79 1.68 -0.50
C HIS A 677 28.06 0.86 0.59
N LYS A 678 26.88 0.31 0.26
CA LYS A 678 26.13 -0.59 1.14
C LYS A 678 26.84 -1.93 1.32
N TYR A 679 27.52 -2.44 0.30
CA TYR A 679 28.34 -3.65 0.41
C TYR A 679 29.41 -3.52 1.51
N PHE A 680 30.18 -2.43 1.51
CA PHE A 680 31.20 -2.18 2.54
C PHE A 680 30.59 -1.89 3.92
N MET A 681 29.43 -1.23 3.96
CA MET A 681 28.70 -0.98 5.21
C MET A 681 28.32 -2.27 5.93
N VAL A 682 27.72 -3.22 5.20
CA VAL A 682 27.29 -4.50 5.77
C VAL A 682 28.49 -5.35 6.19
N TYR A 683 29.59 -5.28 5.44
CA TYR A 683 30.84 -5.96 5.80
C TYR A 683 31.39 -5.51 7.17
N VAL A 684 31.46 -4.20 7.42
CA VAL A 684 31.86 -3.68 8.75
C VAL A 684 30.85 -4.08 9.83
N GLY A 685 29.56 -4.01 9.53
CA GLY A 685 28.50 -4.42 10.45
C GLY A 685 28.56 -5.91 10.83
N GLU A 686 29.08 -6.77 9.96
CA GLU A 686 29.34 -8.18 10.25
C GLU A 686 30.49 -8.36 11.26
N LYS A 687 31.59 -7.63 11.11
CA LYS A 687 32.71 -7.70 12.06
C LYS A 687 32.30 -7.24 13.46
N ILE A 688 31.54 -6.15 13.55
CA ILE A 688 30.99 -5.66 14.81
C ILE A 688 30.07 -6.71 15.44
N ARG A 689 29.20 -7.34 14.64
CA ARG A 689 28.30 -8.41 15.09
C ARG A 689 29.06 -9.57 15.74
N TYR A 690 30.09 -10.13 15.10
CA TYR A 690 30.79 -11.28 15.67
C TYR A 690 31.54 -10.95 16.95
N LYS A 691 32.18 -9.78 17.03
CA LYS A 691 32.79 -9.35 18.30
C LYS A 691 31.75 -9.18 19.40
N ALA A 692 30.58 -8.61 19.09
CA ALA A 692 29.50 -8.49 20.07
C ALA A 692 29.00 -9.86 20.56
N LEU A 693 28.80 -10.83 19.66
CA LEU A 693 28.37 -12.19 20.02
C LEU A 693 29.40 -12.94 20.87
N ASP A 694 30.70 -12.76 20.59
CA ASP A 694 31.78 -13.33 21.41
C ASP A 694 31.74 -12.77 22.86
N ILE A 695 31.57 -11.45 22.98
CA ILE A 695 31.41 -10.77 24.28
C ILE A 695 30.14 -11.26 25.01
N ALA A 696 29.03 -11.43 24.28
CA ALA A 696 27.78 -11.94 24.84
C ALA A 696 27.97 -13.33 25.47
N GLY A 697 28.79 -14.19 24.84
CA GLY A 697 29.19 -15.48 25.40
C GLY A 697 29.80 -15.36 26.81
N ASN A 698 30.68 -14.38 27.03
CA ASN A 698 31.29 -14.12 28.35
C ASN A 698 30.27 -13.61 29.39
N PHE A 699 29.34 -12.76 28.98
CA PHE A 699 28.26 -12.28 29.86
C PHE A 699 27.28 -13.38 30.24
N MET A 700 26.98 -14.31 29.33
CA MET A 700 26.17 -15.49 29.63
C MET A 700 26.89 -16.43 30.61
N HIS A 701 28.19 -16.71 30.38
CA HIS A 701 28.98 -17.57 31.29
C HIS A 701 29.09 -16.99 32.71
N SER A 702 29.12 -15.66 32.86
CA SER A 702 29.14 -14.97 34.15
C SER A 702 27.74 -14.74 34.76
N GLY A 703 26.66 -15.20 34.10
CA GLY A 703 25.29 -15.06 34.59
C GLY A 703 24.74 -13.62 34.59
N ARG A 704 25.38 -12.72 33.83
CA ARG A 704 25.03 -11.30 33.71
C ARG A 704 24.02 -11.02 32.58
N MET A 705 23.77 -11.99 31.71
CA MET A 705 22.89 -11.91 30.53
C MET A 705 22.10 -13.22 30.37
N ASP A 706 20.84 -13.14 29.93
CA ASP A 706 19.93 -14.29 29.84
C ASP A 706 19.94 -14.95 28.45
N ALA A 707 20.06 -14.17 27.37
CA ALA A 707 20.15 -14.66 25.99
C ALA A 707 21.26 -13.99 25.19
N ILE A 708 21.88 -14.71 24.24
CA ILE A 708 23.01 -14.18 23.45
C ILE A 708 22.63 -12.93 22.62
N ASP A 709 21.40 -12.88 22.11
CA ASP A 709 20.88 -11.77 21.31
C ASP A 709 20.59 -10.51 22.14
N ASP A 710 20.55 -10.61 23.49
CA ASP A 710 20.35 -9.45 24.36
C ASP A 710 21.49 -8.43 24.22
N ILE A 711 22.67 -8.85 23.74
CA ILE A 711 23.78 -7.95 23.46
C ILE A 711 23.40 -6.82 22.49
N PHE A 712 22.49 -7.09 21.54
CA PHE A 712 22.05 -6.08 20.56
C PHE A 712 21.04 -5.08 21.14
N SER A 713 20.57 -5.30 22.37
CA SER A 713 19.80 -4.32 23.15
C SER A 713 20.69 -3.31 23.87
N LEU A 714 22.02 -3.39 23.72
CA LEU A 714 22.98 -2.42 24.26
C LEU A 714 23.59 -1.57 23.14
N THR A 715 23.98 -0.34 23.46
CA THR A 715 24.89 0.47 22.65
C THR A 715 26.33 -0.05 22.74
N VAL A 716 27.21 0.33 21.82
CA VAL A 716 28.63 -0.05 21.85
C VAL A 716 29.30 0.42 23.16
N ASP A 717 28.91 1.59 23.64
CA ASP A 717 29.40 2.18 24.88
C ASP A 717 28.89 1.46 26.14
N GLU A 718 27.66 0.97 26.13
CA GLU A 718 27.13 0.14 27.22
C GLU A 718 27.83 -1.22 27.29
N VAL A 719 28.12 -1.84 26.13
CA VAL A 719 28.90 -3.07 26.08
C VAL A 719 30.29 -2.84 26.67
N GLN A 720 30.99 -1.78 26.26
CA GLN A 720 32.32 -1.49 26.80
C GLN A 720 32.29 -1.22 28.31
N ARG A 721 31.32 -0.44 28.80
CA ARG A 721 31.16 -0.22 30.25
C ARG A 721 30.90 -1.51 31.02
N ALA A 722 30.11 -2.43 30.46
CA ALA A 722 29.85 -3.72 31.08
C ALA A 722 31.09 -4.65 31.08
N ILE A 723 32.00 -4.48 30.11
CA ILE A 723 33.33 -5.14 30.13
C ILE A 723 34.20 -4.53 31.23
N ASP A 724 34.25 -3.19 31.32
CA ASP A 724 35.13 -2.47 32.23
C ASP A 724 34.69 -2.59 33.71
N ASP A 725 33.39 -2.78 33.96
CA ASP A 725 32.79 -2.93 35.30
C ASP A 725 31.98 -4.23 35.38
N GLU A 726 32.56 -5.24 36.03
CA GLU A 726 31.92 -6.55 36.24
C GLU A 726 30.70 -6.50 37.17
N SER A 727 30.55 -5.43 37.96
CA SER A 727 29.41 -5.28 38.89
C SER A 727 28.11 -4.86 38.21
N LEU A 728 28.17 -4.36 36.97
CA LEU A 728 26.99 -3.95 36.21
C LEU A 728 26.14 -5.17 35.81
N ASP A 729 24.86 -5.19 36.21
CA ASP A 729 23.90 -6.20 35.76
C ASP A 729 23.38 -5.86 34.36
N VAL A 730 23.89 -6.57 33.34
CA VAL A 730 23.53 -6.31 31.94
C VAL A 730 22.03 -6.54 31.70
N ARG A 731 21.40 -7.49 32.40
CA ARG A 731 19.94 -7.70 32.38
C ARG A 731 19.14 -6.46 32.74
N GLN A 732 19.66 -5.57 33.60
CA GLN A 732 18.98 -4.33 33.95
C GLN A 732 18.99 -3.33 32.78
N ILE A 733 20.11 -3.24 32.06
CA ILE A 733 20.26 -2.39 30.87
C ILE A 733 19.35 -2.90 29.75
N VAL A 734 19.37 -4.22 29.51
CA VAL A 734 18.49 -4.89 28.54
C VAL A 734 17.03 -4.60 28.86
N ARG A 735 16.59 -4.83 30.11
CA ARG A 735 15.22 -4.53 30.56
C ARG A 735 14.85 -3.06 30.39
N HIS A 736 15.80 -2.12 30.57
CA HIS A 736 15.55 -0.70 30.36
C HIS A 736 15.21 -0.41 28.89
N HIS A 737 16.05 -0.84 27.95
CA HIS A 737 15.83 -0.63 26.52
C HIS A 737 14.62 -1.39 25.98
N GLN A 738 14.37 -2.60 26.48
CA GLN A 738 13.21 -3.42 26.10
C GLN A 738 11.86 -2.76 26.44
N LYS A 739 11.78 -1.87 27.45
CA LYS A 739 10.54 -1.15 27.76
C LYS A 739 10.02 -0.36 26.57
N TYR A 740 10.91 0.36 25.88
CA TYR A 740 10.54 1.10 24.68
C TYR A 740 10.46 0.17 23.46
N MET A 741 11.48 -0.68 23.27
CA MET A 741 11.57 -1.53 22.07
C MET A 741 10.40 -2.49 21.92
N SER A 742 9.87 -3.06 23.01
CA SER A 742 8.70 -3.95 22.98
C SER A 742 7.40 -3.26 22.51
N ILE A 743 7.32 -1.94 22.61
CA ILE A 743 6.21 -1.14 22.07
C ILE A 743 6.53 -0.79 20.62
N ALA A 744 7.75 -0.32 20.35
CA ALA A 744 8.19 0.09 19.00
C ALA A 744 8.15 -1.06 17.97
N GLU A 745 8.51 -2.28 18.37
CA GLU A 745 8.49 -3.47 17.50
C GLU A 745 7.07 -3.90 17.10
N LYS A 746 6.03 -3.41 17.79
CA LYS A 746 4.61 -3.70 17.49
C LYS A 746 3.98 -2.69 16.53
N VAL A 747 4.71 -1.65 16.15
CA VAL A 747 4.21 -0.62 15.23
C VAL A 747 4.35 -1.13 13.80
N ASP A 748 3.22 -1.31 13.12
CA ASP A 748 3.20 -1.82 11.74
C ASP A 748 3.66 -0.79 10.71
N ASN A 749 3.34 0.49 10.93
CA ASN A 749 3.60 1.57 9.97
C ASN A 749 4.04 2.84 10.68
N TYR A 750 5.26 3.29 10.40
CA TYR A 750 5.77 4.56 10.92
C TYR A 750 5.41 5.73 9.99
N PRO A 751 5.17 6.92 10.53
CA PRO A 751 4.89 8.10 9.74
C PRO A 751 6.21 8.70 9.23
N PRO A 752 6.24 9.24 8.00
CA PRO A 752 7.44 9.90 7.49
C PRO A 752 7.77 11.18 8.25
N VAL A 753 6.75 11.88 8.77
CA VAL A 753 6.92 13.16 9.50
C VAL A 753 6.16 13.13 10.83
N ILE A 754 6.87 13.42 11.91
CA ILE A 754 6.34 13.45 13.29
C ILE A 754 6.98 14.59 14.08
N ASP A 755 6.26 15.20 15.01
CA ASP A 755 6.83 16.22 15.91
C ASP A 755 7.31 15.64 17.25
N SER A 756 8.06 16.45 18.00
CA SER A 756 8.63 16.10 19.32
C SER A 756 7.60 15.86 20.42
N ARG A 757 6.31 16.05 20.16
CA ARG A 757 5.20 15.75 21.07
C ARG A 757 4.32 14.63 20.50
N GLY A 758 4.85 13.84 19.56
CA GLY A 758 4.21 12.68 18.96
C GLY A 758 3.24 13.00 17.82
N LYS A 759 2.99 14.28 17.52
CA LYS A 759 1.98 14.66 16.51
C LYS A 759 2.45 14.26 15.11
N ILE A 760 1.63 13.47 14.45
CA ILE A 760 1.81 13.03 13.06
C ILE A 760 1.18 14.07 12.14
N LEU A 761 2.00 14.67 11.28
CA LEU A 761 1.53 15.61 10.29
C LEU A 761 1.06 14.86 9.05
N ARG A 762 -0.05 15.31 8.47
CA ARG A 762 -0.64 14.75 7.24
C ARG A 762 -0.85 15.86 6.22
N PRO A 763 -0.90 15.54 4.91
CA PRO A 763 -1.25 16.52 3.90
C PRO A 763 -2.61 17.16 4.18
N LYS A 764 -2.79 18.41 3.75
CA LYS A 764 -4.08 19.10 3.92
C LYS A 764 -5.16 18.38 3.12
N ARG A 765 -6.35 18.26 3.74
CA ARG A 765 -7.52 17.64 3.12
C ARG A 765 -7.89 18.38 1.82
N LYS A 766 -7.88 17.68 0.69
CA LYS A 766 -8.45 18.21 -0.56
C LYS A 766 -9.97 18.30 -0.41
N LYS A 767 -10.60 19.35 -0.95
CA LYS A 767 -12.07 19.46 -0.98
C LYS A 767 -12.67 18.25 -1.72
N ALA A 768 -13.82 17.77 -1.23
CA ALA A 768 -14.57 16.68 -1.86
C ALA A 768 -14.78 17.00 -3.35
N LYS A 769 -14.34 16.10 -4.21
CA LYS A 769 -14.69 16.19 -5.63
C LYS A 769 -16.11 15.65 -5.83
N PRO A 770 -16.84 16.06 -6.88
CA PRO A 770 -18.12 15.45 -7.23
C PRO A 770 -18.00 13.92 -7.31
N GLY A 771 -18.85 13.19 -6.59
CA GLY A 771 -18.85 11.71 -6.55
C GLY A 771 -18.02 11.05 -5.44
N GLU A 772 -17.32 11.82 -4.61
CA GLU A 772 -16.61 11.32 -3.42
C GLU A 772 -17.50 11.43 -2.18
N ILE A 773 -17.64 10.33 -1.43
CA ILE A 773 -18.24 10.34 -0.10
C ILE A 773 -17.12 10.63 0.89
N ILE A 774 -17.41 11.51 1.84
CA ILE A 774 -16.43 12.01 2.80
C ILE A 774 -16.89 11.64 4.20
N GLY A 775 -15.99 11.03 4.96
CA GLY A 775 -16.18 10.76 6.39
C GLY A 775 -14.94 11.13 7.19
N ASP A 776 -14.96 10.90 8.48
CA ASP A 776 -13.81 11.11 9.34
C ASP A 776 -12.78 9.97 9.14
N PRO A 777 -11.50 10.30 8.82
CA PRO A 777 -10.46 9.29 8.72
C PRO A 777 -10.20 8.69 10.10
N VAL A 778 -10.46 7.40 10.26
CA VAL A 778 -10.28 6.70 11.54
C VAL A 778 -8.96 5.96 11.55
N SER A 779 -8.76 5.04 10.61
CA SER A 779 -7.60 4.15 10.55
C SER A 779 -7.01 4.20 9.14
N ALA A 780 -5.70 4.36 9.05
CA ALA A 780 -5.00 4.59 7.79
C ALA A 780 -5.01 3.36 6.87
N GLY A 781 -4.87 3.61 5.57
CA GLY A 781 -4.74 2.58 4.53
C GLY A 781 -5.78 2.70 3.43
N LYS A 782 -5.51 2.05 2.29
CA LYS A 782 -6.35 2.08 1.09
C LYS A 782 -6.72 0.67 0.68
N VAL A 783 -8.02 0.44 0.50
CA VAL A 783 -8.55 -0.86 0.07
C VAL A 783 -9.71 -0.66 -0.87
N SER A 784 -9.82 -1.57 -1.83
CA SER A 784 -11.00 -1.71 -2.67
C SER A 784 -11.67 -3.03 -2.37
N GLY A 785 -12.98 -3.01 -2.24
CA GLY A 785 -13.71 -4.20 -1.86
C GLY A 785 -15.20 -4.05 -2.07
N ARG A 786 -15.88 -5.19 -2.00
CA ARG A 786 -17.32 -5.27 -2.09
C ARG A 786 -17.93 -4.84 -0.76
N VAL A 787 -18.82 -3.85 -0.79
CA VAL A 787 -19.61 -3.40 0.35
C VAL A 787 -20.48 -4.54 0.83
N VAL A 788 -20.43 -4.83 2.11
CA VAL A 788 -21.35 -5.73 2.79
C VAL A 788 -22.03 -4.92 3.89
N ILE A 789 -23.31 -4.56 3.64
CA ILE A 789 -24.13 -3.84 4.62
C ILE A 789 -24.74 -4.86 5.58
N ILE A 790 -24.41 -4.69 6.85
CA ILE A 790 -24.92 -5.51 7.94
C ILE A 790 -25.61 -4.55 8.91
N ASN A 791 -26.78 -4.93 9.39
CA ASN A 791 -27.56 -4.16 10.38
C ASN A 791 -27.48 -4.79 11.77
N TYR A 792 -27.36 -6.12 11.85
CA TYR A 792 -27.16 -6.85 13.11
C TYR A 792 -26.23 -8.04 12.92
N VAL A 793 -25.51 -8.40 13.98
CA VAL A 793 -24.53 -9.51 13.96
C VAL A 793 -25.24 -10.83 13.66
N GLY A 794 -24.73 -11.58 12.69
CA GLY A 794 -25.30 -12.86 12.24
C GLY A 794 -26.28 -12.74 11.07
N GLU A 795 -26.58 -11.53 10.59
CA GLU A 795 -27.39 -11.32 9.38
C GLU A 795 -26.70 -11.89 8.13
N LYS A 796 -25.39 -11.64 7.97
CA LYS A 796 -24.58 -12.05 6.80
C LYS A 796 -23.14 -12.36 7.21
N ASP A 797 -22.50 -13.24 6.44
CA ASP A 797 -21.07 -13.52 6.56
C ASP A 797 -20.24 -12.52 5.76
N ILE A 798 -19.14 -12.04 6.35
CA ILE A 798 -18.10 -11.26 5.67
C ILE A 798 -17.01 -12.19 5.14
N LYS A 799 -16.70 -12.06 3.85
CA LYS A 799 -15.58 -12.78 3.22
C LYS A 799 -14.32 -11.92 3.21
N LYS A 800 -13.17 -12.59 3.15
CA LYS A 800 -11.87 -11.92 3.01
C LYS A 800 -11.87 -11.03 1.76
N GLY A 801 -11.64 -9.73 1.94
CA GLY A 801 -11.65 -8.75 0.84
C GLY A 801 -12.89 -7.83 0.81
N ASP A 802 -13.97 -8.17 1.52
CA ASP A 802 -15.18 -7.34 1.60
C ASP A 802 -14.97 -6.11 2.51
N ILE A 803 -15.68 -5.01 2.23
CA ILE A 803 -15.74 -3.80 3.07
C ILE A 803 -17.01 -3.86 3.91
N LEU A 804 -16.85 -3.86 5.24
CA LEU A 804 -17.96 -3.85 6.18
C LEU A 804 -18.58 -2.45 6.21
N VAL A 805 -19.90 -2.37 6.01
CA VAL A 805 -20.66 -1.13 6.14
C VAL A 805 -21.76 -1.34 7.17
N ALA A 806 -21.82 -0.48 8.18
CA ALA A 806 -22.80 -0.59 9.25
C ALA A 806 -23.21 0.80 9.75
N LYS A 807 -24.42 0.88 10.33
CA LYS A 807 -24.84 2.12 10.99
C LYS A 807 -23.94 2.42 12.19
N ALA A 808 -23.71 1.44 13.03
CA ALA A 808 -22.82 1.50 14.17
C ALA A 808 -22.21 0.13 14.39
N ALA A 809 -21.06 0.08 15.06
CA ALA A 809 -20.43 -1.18 15.44
C ALA A 809 -20.21 -1.20 16.95
N ASP A 810 -21.04 -2.00 17.61
CA ASP A 810 -20.86 -2.40 18.99
C ASP A 810 -19.83 -3.56 19.09
N PRO A 811 -19.42 -3.95 20.30
CA PRO A 811 -18.42 -4.99 20.45
C PRO A 811 -18.74 -6.39 19.90
N GLY A 812 -20.02 -6.74 19.76
CA GLY A 812 -20.45 -8.00 19.16
C GLY A 812 -20.02 -8.16 17.70
N TRP A 813 -19.62 -7.07 17.04
CA TRP A 813 -19.17 -7.02 15.66
C TRP A 813 -17.69 -7.36 15.48
N THR A 814 -16.91 -7.37 16.56
CA THR A 814 -15.46 -7.63 16.54
C THR A 814 -15.05 -8.86 15.71
N PRO A 815 -15.78 -10.00 15.73
CA PRO A 815 -15.47 -11.14 14.88
C PRO A 815 -15.54 -10.87 13.36
N LEU A 816 -16.39 -9.93 12.94
CA LEU A 816 -16.58 -9.58 11.52
C LEU A 816 -15.44 -8.70 10.98
N PHE A 817 -14.82 -7.89 11.84
CA PHE A 817 -13.72 -6.98 11.50
C PHE A 817 -12.48 -7.73 11.02
N ILE A 818 -12.29 -8.95 11.52
CA ILE A 818 -11.18 -9.84 11.15
C ILE A 818 -11.16 -10.11 9.64
N ASN A 819 -12.32 -10.46 9.07
CA ASN A 819 -12.45 -10.83 7.67
C ASN A 819 -12.58 -9.63 6.74
N ALA A 820 -13.10 -8.50 7.24
CA ALA A 820 -13.23 -7.28 6.46
C ALA A 820 -11.84 -6.77 6.00
N SER A 821 -11.76 -6.26 4.78
CA SER A 821 -10.60 -5.55 4.25
C SER A 821 -10.62 -4.07 4.66
N GLY A 822 -11.80 -3.49 4.86
CA GLY A 822 -12.00 -2.12 5.35
C GLY A 822 -13.39 -1.93 5.97
N ILE A 823 -13.58 -0.83 6.73
CA ILE A 823 -14.77 -0.60 7.56
C ILE A 823 -15.32 0.82 7.35
N LEU A 824 -16.61 0.95 7.05
CA LEU A 824 -17.33 2.22 6.94
C LEU A 824 -18.48 2.29 7.95
N LEU A 825 -18.51 3.35 8.77
CA LEU A 825 -19.52 3.52 9.83
C LEU A 825 -20.32 4.81 9.65
N GLU A 826 -21.64 4.71 9.83
CA GLU A 826 -22.55 5.87 9.76
C GLU A 826 -22.39 6.76 10.98
N VAL A 827 -22.59 6.12 12.13
CA VAL A 827 -22.41 6.64 13.47
C VAL A 827 -21.12 6.06 13.97
N GLY A 828 -20.21 6.97 14.30
CA GLY A 828 -18.83 6.62 14.52
C GLY A 828 -18.03 7.88 14.72
N GLY A 829 -18.03 8.39 15.94
CA GLY A 829 -16.96 9.28 16.36
C GLY A 829 -15.62 8.56 16.19
N MET A 830 -14.57 9.32 15.89
CA MET A 830 -13.19 8.86 15.72
C MET A 830 -12.60 8.00 16.85
N LEU A 831 -13.32 7.92 17.98
CA LEU A 831 -12.97 7.25 19.23
C LEU A 831 -14.05 6.26 19.71
N GLN A 832 -15.13 6.08 18.95
CA GLN A 832 -16.14 5.08 19.30
C GLN A 832 -15.57 3.67 19.10
N HIS A 833 -16.22 2.68 19.72
CA HIS A 833 -15.69 1.32 19.82
C HIS A 833 -15.25 0.74 18.46
N GLY A 834 -16.12 0.74 17.45
CA GLY A 834 -15.77 0.29 16.10
C GLY A 834 -14.55 1.01 15.49
N SER A 835 -14.37 2.29 15.78
CA SER A 835 -13.23 3.08 15.29
C SER A 835 -11.90 2.67 15.93
N LEU A 836 -11.91 2.36 17.24
CA LEU A 836 -10.73 1.88 17.97
C LEU A 836 -10.33 0.48 17.51
N ILE A 837 -11.32 -0.42 17.42
CA ILE A 837 -11.09 -1.81 17.02
C ILE A 837 -10.53 -1.90 15.60
N ALA A 838 -11.03 -1.09 14.67
CA ALA A 838 -10.48 -1.03 13.32
C ALA A 838 -8.97 -0.69 13.30
N ARG A 839 -8.52 0.24 14.15
CA ARG A 839 -7.09 0.59 14.30
C ARG A 839 -6.29 -0.56 14.91
N GLU A 840 -6.81 -1.20 15.96
CA GLU A 840 -6.15 -2.33 16.63
C GLU A 840 -5.93 -3.52 15.68
N TYR A 841 -6.82 -3.72 14.70
CA TYR A 841 -6.66 -4.72 13.65
C TYR A 841 -5.92 -4.22 12.40
N GLY A 842 -5.44 -2.97 12.40
CA GLY A 842 -4.77 -2.37 11.24
C GLY A 842 -5.65 -2.28 9.99
N LYS A 843 -6.97 -2.24 10.14
CA LYS A 843 -7.93 -2.17 9.03
C LYS A 843 -8.22 -0.72 8.67
N PRO A 844 -8.18 -0.33 7.38
CA PRO A 844 -8.65 0.98 6.94
C PRO A 844 -10.07 1.25 7.40
N CYS A 845 -10.31 2.41 8.00
CA CYS A 845 -11.62 2.75 8.53
C CYS A 845 -11.96 4.22 8.32
N ILE A 846 -13.20 4.47 7.93
CA ILE A 846 -13.80 5.80 7.80
C ILE A 846 -15.14 5.78 8.53
N ALA A 847 -15.37 6.75 9.40
CA ALA A 847 -16.58 6.82 10.21
C ALA A 847 -17.27 8.19 10.07
N GLY A 848 -18.41 8.38 10.73
CA GLY A 848 -19.15 9.64 10.67
C GLY A 848 -19.68 9.97 9.27
N ILE A 849 -19.85 8.96 8.42
CA ILE A 849 -20.42 9.14 7.07
C ILE A 849 -21.94 9.14 7.23
N GLN A 850 -22.56 10.32 7.31
CA GLN A 850 -24.02 10.41 7.47
C GLN A 850 -24.75 9.57 6.42
N LYS A 851 -25.68 8.73 6.88
CA LYS A 851 -26.49 7.85 6.03
C LYS A 851 -25.66 6.88 5.18
N VAL A 852 -24.47 6.43 5.61
CA VAL A 852 -23.62 5.52 4.80
C VAL A 852 -24.36 4.26 4.34
N THR A 853 -25.28 3.76 5.19
CA THR A 853 -26.11 2.59 4.90
C THR A 853 -27.18 2.85 3.84
N GLU A 854 -27.54 4.12 3.62
CA GLU A 854 -28.41 4.58 2.52
C GLU A 854 -27.59 5.02 1.29
N LEU A 855 -26.39 5.57 1.52
CA LEU A 855 -25.51 6.10 0.48
C LEU A 855 -24.85 4.98 -0.32
N LEU A 856 -24.50 3.87 0.32
CA LEU A 856 -23.91 2.69 -0.31
C LEU A 856 -24.95 1.56 -0.41
N LYS A 857 -24.76 0.64 -1.35
CA LYS A 857 -25.60 -0.55 -1.53
C LYS A 857 -24.81 -1.82 -1.23
N ASP A 858 -25.51 -2.80 -0.65
CA ASP A 858 -24.93 -4.13 -0.44
C ASP A 858 -24.47 -4.73 -1.78
N GLY A 859 -23.23 -5.22 -1.84
CA GLY A 859 -22.58 -5.70 -3.06
C GLY A 859 -21.89 -4.63 -3.92
N GLU A 860 -22.07 -3.34 -3.64
CA GLU A 860 -21.43 -2.24 -4.38
C GLU A 860 -19.91 -2.30 -4.18
N ILE A 861 -19.11 -2.17 -5.24
CA ILE A 861 -17.66 -2.08 -5.07
C ILE A 861 -17.33 -0.64 -4.69
N VAL A 862 -16.54 -0.45 -3.64
CA VAL A 862 -16.03 0.88 -3.27
C VAL A 862 -14.53 0.82 -3.10
N GLU A 863 -13.87 1.92 -3.45
CA GLU A 863 -12.49 2.19 -3.05
C GLU A 863 -12.55 3.12 -1.84
N MET A 864 -11.94 2.72 -0.73
CA MET A 864 -11.86 3.55 0.46
C MET A 864 -10.42 3.88 0.81
N ASP A 865 -10.21 5.15 1.18
CA ASP A 865 -8.97 5.71 1.69
C ASP A 865 -9.19 6.15 3.14
N GLY A 866 -8.89 5.24 4.07
CA GLY A 866 -8.98 5.48 5.51
C GLY A 866 -8.00 6.54 6.01
N SER A 867 -6.94 6.85 5.25
CA SER A 867 -5.97 7.90 5.61
C SER A 867 -6.54 9.29 5.38
N ASN A 868 -7.31 9.47 4.30
CA ASN A 868 -7.89 10.76 3.90
C ASN A 868 -9.39 10.90 4.20
N GLY A 869 -10.05 9.83 4.65
CA GLY A 869 -11.47 9.81 4.96
C GLY A 869 -12.34 9.94 3.70
N VAL A 870 -11.91 9.30 2.60
CA VAL A 870 -12.57 9.37 1.30
C VAL A 870 -13.04 7.99 0.88
N VAL A 871 -14.32 7.86 0.58
CA VAL A 871 -14.89 6.69 -0.09
C VAL A 871 -15.28 7.10 -1.50
N LYS A 872 -14.80 6.34 -2.47
CA LYS A 872 -15.20 6.43 -3.86
C LYS A 872 -16.05 5.23 -4.17
N LYS A 873 -17.26 5.47 -4.64
CA LYS A 873 -18.01 4.41 -5.30
C LYS A 873 -17.17 3.97 -6.48
N ALA A 874 -16.70 2.72 -6.46
CA ALA A 874 -16.17 2.17 -7.68
C ALA A 874 -17.38 2.05 -8.59
N THR A 875 -17.31 2.64 -9.78
CA THR A 875 -18.42 2.68 -10.72
C THR A 875 -18.79 1.24 -11.10
N SER A 876 -19.66 0.61 -10.32
CA SER A 876 -20.08 -0.77 -10.55
C SER A 876 -21.10 -0.76 -11.67
N TYR A 877 -20.73 -1.42 -12.76
CA TYR A 877 -21.49 -1.61 -13.98
C TYR A 877 -22.83 -2.30 -13.70
N HIS A 878 -23.87 -1.49 -13.59
CA HIS A 878 -25.23 -1.88 -13.95
C HIS A 878 -25.76 -0.85 -14.93
N LEU A 879 -26.32 -1.35 -16.04
CA LEU A 879 -27.05 -0.60 -17.05
C LEU A 879 -28.07 0.35 -16.38
N ILE A 880 -27.67 1.59 -16.12
CA ILE A 880 -28.59 2.67 -15.79
C ILE A 880 -29.13 3.16 -17.13
N SER A 881 -30.39 2.80 -17.37
CA SER A 881 -31.33 3.55 -18.20
C SER A 881 -31.05 5.05 -18.04
N THR A 882 -30.69 5.65 -19.17
CA THR A 882 -30.35 7.05 -19.33
C THR A 882 -31.41 7.95 -18.71
N LYS A 883 -31.02 8.71 -17.68
CA LYS A 883 -31.38 10.14 -17.62
C LYS A 883 -30.50 10.92 -16.65
N LYS A 884 -29.69 11.78 -17.29
CA LYS A 884 -29.17 13.06 -16.82
C LYS A 884 -28.05 13.01 -15.78
N GLU A 885 -26.83 12.79 -16.27
CA GLU A 885 -25.71 13.67 -15.95
C GLU A 885 -24.74 13.69 -17.14
N ASN A 886 -24.34 14.88 -17.58
CA ASN A 886 -23.63 15.16 -18.84
C ASN A 886 -22.29 14.41 -18.91
N LYS A 887 -22.24 13.29 -19.64
CA LYS A 887 -21.01 12.82 -20.27
C LYS A 887 -20.58 13.93 -21.25
N MET A 888 -19.33 14.41 -21.17
CA MET A 888 -18.78 15.28 -22.20
C MET A 888 -18.75 14.48 -23.51
N LYS A 889 -19.81 14.62 -24.32
CA LYS A 889 -19.83 14.10 -25.69
C LYS A 889 -18.69 14.75 -26.44
N GLN A 890 -17.81 13.93 -27.00
CA GLN A 890 -16.75 14.41 -27.86
C GLN A 890 -17.25 14.33 -29.30
N GLU A 891 -17.27 15.46 -29.99
CA GLU A 891 -17.51 15.51 -31.43
C GLU A 891 -16.21 15.11 -32.16
N ILE A 892 -16.29 14.10 -33.02
CA ILE A 892 -15.14 13.55 -33.76
C ILE A 892 -15.21 13.85 -35.27
N MET A 893 -16.42 14.12 -35.77
CA MET A 893 -16.75 14.64 -37.09
C MET A 893 -18.07 15.41 -36.94
N GLN A 894 -18.39 16.34 -37.84
CA GLN A 894 -19.67 17.04 -37.82
C GLN A 894 -20.83 16.05 -37.70
N ASP A 895 -21.69 16.27 -36.72
CA ASP A 895 -22.85 15.43 -36.38
C ASP A 895 -22.52 14.00 -35.91
N VAL A 896 -21.24 13.68 -35.67
CA VAL A 896 -20.79 12.39 -35.10
C VAL A 896 -20.13 12.62 -33.74
N THR A 897 -20.80 12.13 -32.70
CA THR A 897 -20.32 12.24 -31.32
C THR A 897 -20.11 10.87 -30.69
N ILE A 898 -19.10 10.77 -29.85
CA ILE A 898 -18.86 9.61 -28.98
C ILE A 898 -19.02 10.00 -27.52
N ALA A 899 -19.41 9.02 -26.71
CA ALA A 899 -19.43 9.10 -25.27
C ALA A 899 -18.71 7.88 -24.67
N PRO A 900 -17.36 7.79 -24.84
CA PRO A 900 -16.59 6.65 -24.40
C PRO A 900 -16.82 6.33 -22.92
N GLN A 901 -16.90 5.06 -22.63
CA GLN A 901 -17.02 4.52 -21.29
C GLN A 901 -16.12 3.30 -21.18
N ILE A 902 -15.35 3.24 -20.11
CA ILE A 902 -14.73 1.98 -19.72
C ILE A 902 -15.87 1.08 -19.22
N ILE A 903 -15.79 -0.22 -19.47
CA ILE A 903 -16.57 -1.26 -18.82
C ILE A 903 -15.65 -2.27 -18.15
N ASP A 904 -16.00 -2.71 -16.93
CA ASP A 904 -15.32 -3.82 -16.27
C ASP A 904 -15.98 -5.13 -16.72
N THR A 905 -15.18 -6.01 -17.31
CA THR A 905 -15.58 -7.37 -17.65
C THR A 905 -14.75 -8.36 -16.83
N LYS A 906 -15.12 -9.64 -16.84
CA LYS A 906 -14.38 -10.67 -16.09
C LYS A 906 -12.90 -10.78 -16.52
N PRO A 907 -12.53 -10.72 -17.81
CA PRO A 907 -11.13 -10.73 -18.23
C PRO A 907 -10.38 -9.41 -17.99
N GLY A 908 -11.08 -8.28 -17.92
CA GLY A 908 -10.46 -6.98 -17.67
C GLY A 908 -11.32 -5.80 -18.08
N LYS A 909 -10.71 -4.60 -18.08
CA LYS A 909 -11.35 -3.36 -18.50
C LYS A 909 -11.35 -3.20 -20.00
N VAL A 910 -12.41 -2.63 -20.55
CA VAL A 910 -12.51 -2.31 -21.98
C VAL A 910 -13.28 -1.03 -22.21
N GLU A 911 -12.70 -0.13 -22.98
CA GLU A 911 -13.32 1.11 -23.39
C GLU A 911 -14.21 0.89 -24.62
N ILE A 912 -15.45 1.37 -24.52
CA ILE A 912 -16.48 1.25 -25.54
C ILE A 912 -17.24 2.56 -25.74
N ASP A 913 -17.90 2.70 -26.88
CA ASP A 913 -18.98 3.67 -27.13
C ASP A 913 -20.16 2.90 -27.73
N ILE A 914 -21.38 3.21 -27.33
CA ILE A 914 -22.57 2.53 -27.88
C ILE A 914 -23.69 3.52 -28.14
N THR A 915 -24.32 3.48 -29.32
CA THR A 915 -25.51 4.30 -29.55
C THR A 915 -26.72 3.80 -28.77
N ASP A 916 -27.56 4.76 -28.39
CA ASP A 916 -28.83 4.52 -27.74
C ASP A 916 -29.91 4.32 -28.80
N LYS A 917 -29.92 3.12 -29.39
CA LYS A 917 -30.87 2.72 -30.43
C LYS A 917 -31.35 1.29 -30.20
N ASP A 918 -32.65 1.07 -30.35
CA ASP A 918 -33.24 -0.27 -30.30
C ASP A 918 -33.18 -0.92 -31.68
N ALA A 919 -32.01 -1.47 -32.01
CA ALA A 919 -31.70 -2.09 -33.28
C ALA A 919 -30.64 -3.19 -33.07
N PRO A 920 -30.46 -4.13 -34.01
CA PRO A 920 -29.38 -5.11 -33.96
C PRO A 920 -28.03 -4.42 -33.82
N VAL A 921 -27.12 -5.08 -33.11
CA VAL A 921 -25.82 -4.48 -32.77
C VAL A 921 -24.80 -4.75 -33.86
N LEU A 922 -24.18 -3.67 -34.34
CA LEU A 922 -23.02 -3.69 -35.21
C LEU A 922 -21.79 -3.28 -34.39
N LEU A 923 -20.90 -4.23 -34.15
CA LEU A 923 -19.63 -4.02 -33.46
C LEU A 923 -18.57 -3.57 -34.48
N GLY A 924 -18.00 -2.39 -34.28
CA GLY A 924 -16.85 -1.91 -35.04
C GLY A 924 -15.55 -2.26 -34.35
N CYS A 925 -14.54 -2.64 -35.11
CA CYS A 925 -13.19 -2.85 -34.62
C CYS A 925 -12.19 -2.02 -35.43
N HIS A 926 -11.44 -1.16 -34.73
CA HIS A 926 -10.49 -0.24 -35.32
C HIS A 926 -9.20 -0.93 -35.79
N GLY A 927 -8.52 -0.27 -36.73
CA GLY A 927 -7.23 -0.70 -37.27
C GLY A 927 -6.05 -0.39 -36.36
N GLY A 928 -4.84 -0.39 -36.90
CA GLY A 928 -3.64 0.01 -36.16
C GLY A 928 -3.72 1.49 -35.79
N VAL A 929 -3.07 1.89 -34.69
CA VAL A 929 -3.04 3.28 -34.21
C VAL A 929 -4.41 3.94 -33.96
N GLY A 930 -5.48 3.15 -33.86
CA GLY A 930 -6.85 3.62 -33.66
C GLY A 930 -7.35 3.58 -32.21
N GLY A 931 -8.66 3.46 -32.04
CA GLY A 931 -9.33 3.35 -30.75
C GLY A 931 -10.85 3.39 -30.93
N VAL A 932 -11.59 3.58 -29.83
CA VAL A 932 -13.06 3.71 -29.82
C VAL A 932 -13.56 4.82 -30.75
N ASP A 933 -12.80 5.89 -30.91
CA ASP A 933 -13.08 7.01 -31.82
C ASP A 933 -12.94 6.62 -33.29
N GLN A 934 -11.85 5.95 -33.66
CA GLN A 934 -11.69 5.43 -35.02
C GLN A 934 -12.74 4.36 -35.31
N SER A 935 -12.97 3.44 -34.37
CA SER A 935 -14.00 2.40 -34.48
C SER A 935 -15.38 3.00 -34.79
N ARG A 936 -15.73 4.13 -34.15
CA ARG A 936 -16.99 4.83 -34.40
C ARG A 936 -17.09 5.33 -35.84
N LEU A 937 -16.04 5.99 -36.34
CA LEU A 937 -16.02 6.54 -37.71
C LEU A 937 -16.18 5.45 -38.78
N LEU A 938 -15.60 4.27 -38.55
CA LEU A 938 -15.63 3.16 -39.52
C LEU A 938 -17.04 2.58 -39.71
N ILE A 939 -17.86 2.55 -38.66
CA ILE A 939 -19.22 1.98 -38.70
C ILE A 939 -20.33 3.02 -38.77
N GLN A 940 -19.98 4.31 -38.81
CA GLN A 940 -20.94 5.42 -38.78
C GLN A 940 -21.97 5.40 -39.91
N PHE A 941 -21.60 4.87 -41.09
CA PHE A 941 -22.51 4.75 -42.24
C PHE A 941 -23.75 3.88 -41.97
N ALA A 942 -23.70 3.05 -40.92
CA ALA A 942 -24.75 2.12 -40.55
C ALA A 942 -25.65 2.62 -39.40
N GLU A 943 -25.45 3.85 -38.91
CA GLU A 943 -26.21 4.38 -37.76
C GLU A 943 -27.72 4.43 -38.01
N GLU A 944 -28.15 4.61 -39.26
CA GLU A 944 -29.57 4.64 -39.63
C GLU A 944 -30.29 3.29 -39.45
N ASP A 945 -29.56 2.18 -39.48
CA ASP A 945 -30.14 0.82 -39.39
C ASP A 945 -29.75 0.08 -38.10
N TYR A 946 -28.56 0.34 -37.56
CA TYR A 946 -27.97 -0.48 -36.49
C TYR A 946 -27.67 0.31 -35.21
N ARG A 947 -27.63 -0.43 -34.09
CA ARG A 947 -27.04 0.05 -32.84
C ARG A 947 -25.53 -0.17 -32.92
N LEU A 948 -24.76 0.91 -32.93
CA LEU A 948 -23.32 0.88 -33.16
C LEU A 948 -22.59 0.68 -31.83
N LEU A 949 -21.82 -0.39 -31.71
CA LEU A 949 -20.92 -0.66 -30.59
C LEU A 949 -19.47 -0.48 -31.06
N SER A 950 -18.84 0.60 -30.65
CA SER A 950 -17.44 0.90 -30.94
C SER A 950 -16.58 0.47 -29.77
N VAL A 951 -15.39 -0.07 -30.03
CA VAL A 951 -14.51 -0.58 -28.96
C VAL A 951 -13.06 -0.14 -29.14
N SER A 952 -12.31 0.01 -28.05
CA SER A 952 -10.84 0.08 -28.06
C SER A 952 -10.27 -1.30 -27.73
N ARG A 953 -9.40 -1.84 -28.59
CA ARG A 953 -8.70 -3.10 -28.35
C ARG A 953 -7.69 -2.99 -27.20
N PRO A 954 -7.31 -4.08 -26.52
CA PRO A 954 -6.31 -4.03 -25.46
C PRO A 954 -5.00 -3.34 -25.85
N GLY A 955 -4.55 -2.43 -24.98
CA GLY A 955 -3.39 -1.57 -25.20
C GLY A 955 -3.70 -0.27 -25.96
N TYR A 956 -4.95 -0.06 -26.40
CA TYR A 956 -5.41 1.17 -27.01
C TYR A 956 -6.32 1.97 -26.06
N LEU A 957 -6.04 3.27 -25.94
CA LEU A 957 -6.82 4.25 -25.19
C LEU A 957 -7.18 3.77 -23.77
N GLY A 958 -8.47 3.65 -23.45
CA GLY A 958 -8.96 3.28 -22.13
C GLY A 958 -8.98 1.78 -21.84
N THR A 959 -8.54 0.92 -22.78
CA THR A 959 -8.48 -0.55 -22.60
C THR A 959 -7.05 -0.98 -22.23
N PRO A 960 -6.78 -1.39 -20.98
CA PRO A 960 -5.46 -1.87 -20.56
C PRO A 960 -5.02 -3.11 -21.36
N ILE A 961 -3.71 -3.25 -21.59
CA ILE A 961 -3.16 -4.40 -22.32
C ILE A 961 -3.28 -5.71 -21.51
N GLU A 962 -3.37 -5.60 -20.19
CA GLU A 962 -3.61 -6.71 -19.27
C GLU A 962 -4.99 -7.35 -19.46
N SER A 963 -5.93 -6.66 -20.11
CA SER A 963 -7.26 -7.19 -20.44
C SER A 963 -7.24 -8.26 -21.53
N GLY A 964 -6.15 -8.39 -22.30
CA GLY A 964 -5.95 -9.48 -23.26
C GLY A 964 -4.91 -9.16 -24.32
N ARG A 965 -3.79 -9.89 -24.37
CA ARG A 965 -2.67 -9.58 -25.29
C ARG A 965 -2.82 -10.27 -26.64
N THR A 966 -3.20 -11.54 -26.63
CA THR A 966 -3.34 -12.36 -27.85
C THR A 966 -4.68 -12.11 -28.55
N PRO A 967 -4.80 -12.33 -29.87
CA PRO A 967 -6.08 -12.22 -30.57
C PRO A 967 -7.21 -13.05 -29.93
N GLU A 968 -6.88 -14.22 -29.38
CA GLU A 968 -7.81 -15.09 -28.66
C GLU A 968 -8.30 -14.47 -27.35
N GLU A 969 -7.40 -13.89 -26.56
CA GLU A 969 -7.76 -13.17 -25.33
C GLU A 969 -8.57 -11.91 -25.63
N GLN A 970 -8.24 -11.19 -26.72
CA GLN A 970 -9.04 -10.06 -27.19
C GLN A 970 -10.45 -10.52 -27.57
N ALA A 971 -10.58 -11.64 -28.29
CA ALA A 971 -11.87 -12.25 -28.60
C ALA A 971 -12.68 -12.63 -27.35
N ASP A 972 -12.03 -13.22 -26.34
CA ASP A 972 -12.67 -13.57 -25.06
C ASP A 972 -13.12 -12.34 -24.27
N LEU A 973 -12.31 -11.27 -24.27
CA LEU A 973 -12.66 -9.98 -23.66
C LEU A 973 -13.90 -9.37 -24.28
N PHE A 974 -14.02 -9.41 -25.61
CA PHE A 974 -15.18 -8.86 -26.30
C PHE A 974 -16.43 -9.74 -26.16
N ALA A 975 -16.30 -11.07 -26.09
CA ALA A 975 -17.43 -11.92 -25.70
C ALA A 975 -17.94 -11.56 -24.29
N ALA A 976 -17.02 -11.34 -23.34
CA ALA A 976 -17.36 -10.89 -21.99
C ALA A 976 -17.93 -9.46 -21.96
N THR A 977 -17.55 -8.61 -22.92
CA THR A 977 -18.14 -7.28 -23.13
C THR A 977 -19.61 -7.39 -23.53
N LEU A 978 -19.92 -8.28 -24.47
CA LEU A 978 -21.30 -8.53 -24.87
C LEU A 978 -22.13 -9.06 -23.70
N ASP A 979 -21.57 -9.92 -22.85
CA ASP A 979 -22.24 -10.40 -21.62
C ASP A 979 -22.54 -9.24 -20.66
N ALA A 980 -21.57 -8.37 -20.43
CA ALA A 980 -21.73 -7.20 -19.56
C ALA A 980 -22.80 -6.23 -20.09
N LEU A 981 -22.91 -6.11 -21.42
CA LEU A 981 -23.90 -5.28 -22.10
C LEU A 981 -25.25 -5.97 -22.32
N LYS A 982 -25.35 -7.27 -21.98
CA LYS A 982 -26.51 -8.13 -22.24
C LYS A 982 -26.88 -8.18 -23.72
N ILE A 983 -25.87 -8.27 -24.59
CA ILE A 983 -26.01 -8.42 -26.03
C ILE A 983 -25.76 -9.89 -26.37
N ASP A 984 -26.74 -10.54 -26.98
CA ASP A 984 -26.65 -11.96 -27.33
C ASP A 984 -25.67 -12.16 -28.49
N LYS A 985 -25.91 -11.49 -29.63
CA LYS A 985 -25.07 -11.58 -30.82
C LYS A 985 -24.86 -10.24 -31.51
N VAL A 986 -23.74 -10.11 -32.23
CA VAL A 986 -23.39 -8.92 -33.02
C VAL A 986 -23.03 -9.27 -34.46
N ALA A 987 -23.19 -8.31 -35.38
CA ALA A 987 -22.37 -8.31 -36.58
C ALA A 987 -21.06 -7.58 -36.29
N VAL A 988 -19.98 -7.99 -36.92
CA VAL A 988 -18.66 -7.37 -36.72
C VAL A 988 -18.20 -6.73 -38.03
N ILE A 989 -17.78 -5.47 -37.97
CA ILE A 989 -16.97 -4.83 -39.03
C ILE A 989 -15.57 -4.65 -38.48
N SER A 990 -14.59 -5.22 -39.18
CA SER A 990 -13.17 -5.09 -38.84
C SER A 990 -12.40 -4.50 -40.00
N ALA A 991 -11.46 -3.59 -39.71
CA ALA A 991 -10.64 -2.94 -40.73
C ALA A 991 -9.15 -3.04 -40.40
N SER A 992 -8.29 -3.22 -41.42
CA SER A 992 -6.83 -3.24 -41.25
C SER A 992 -6.39 -4.24 -40.15
N PHE A 993 -5.57 -3.81 -39.17
CA PHE A 993 -5.18 -4.61 -37.99
C PHE A 993 -6.33 -5.00 -37.04
N GLY A 994 -7.56 -4.54 -37.27
CA GLY A 994 -8.76 -5.09 -36.63
C GLY A 994 -9.13 -6.47 -37.20
N GLY A 995 -8.64 -6.82 -38.39
CA GLY A 995 -8.89 -8.09 -39.08
C GLY A 995 -8.53 -9.34 -38.26
N PRO A 996 -7.29 -9.47 -37.74
CA PRO A 996 -6.88 -10.57 -36.87
C PRO A 996 -7.87 -10.86 -35.74
N PHE A 997 -8.35 -9.81 -35.08
CA PHE A 997 -9.38 -9.92 -34.06
C PHE A 997 -10.72 -10.36 -34.65
N GLY A 998 -11.20 -9.72 -35.72
CA GLY A 998 -12.49 -10.03 -36.34
C GLY A 998 -12.59 -11.49 -36.78
N TYR A 999 -11.54 -12.01 -37.42
CA TYR A 999 -11.44 -13.41 -37.81
C TYR A 999 -11.44 -14.35 -36.60
N VAL A 1000 -10.65 -14.03 -35.56
CA VAL A 1000 -10.55 -14.86 -34.35
C VAL A 1000 -11.85 -14.87 -33.57
N PHE A 1001 -12.50 -13.72 -33.41
CA PHE A 1001 -13.80 -13.63 -32.76
C PHE A 1001 -14.85 -14.48 -33.50
N ALA A 1002 -14.86 -14.44 -34.84
CA ALA A 1002 -15.82 -15.16 -35.66
C ALA A 1002 -15.70 -16.70 -35.56
N TYR A 1003 -14.48 -17.26 -35.47
CA TYR A 1003 -14.32 -18.72 -35.32
C TYR A 1003 -14.27 -19.19 -33.86
N ARG A 1004 -13.90 -18.31 -32.92
CA ARG A 1004 -13.76 -18.66 -31.49
C ARG A 1004 -15.07 -18.54 -30.72
N HIS A 1005 -15.89 -17.55 -31.08
CA HIS A 1005 -17.22 -17.28 -30.49
C HIS A 1005 -18.31 -17.28 -31.58
N PRO A 1006 -18.47 -18.38 -32.35
CA PRO A 1006 -19.41 -18.45 -33.47
C PRO A 1006 -20.88 -18.32 -33.03
N ASP A 1007 -21.17 -18.54 -31.75
CA ASP A 1007 -22.47 -18.34 -31.14
C ASP A 1007 -22.78 -16.86 -30.85
N ARG A 1008 -21.76 -16.00 -30.78
CA ARG A 1008 -21.87 -14.57 -30.43
C ARG A 1008 -21.80 -13.63 -31.63
N ILE A 1009 -21.57 -14.18 -32.83
CA ILE A 1009 -21.52 -13.42 -34.09
C ILE A 1009 -22.58 -13.95 -35.06
N TRP A 1010 -23.28 -13.05 -35.76
CA TRP A 1010 -24.24 -13.42 -36.81
C TRP A 1010 -23.81 -13.04 -38.22
N ALA A 1011 -22.89 -12.09 -38.39
CA ALA A 1011 -22.23 -11.78 -39.65
C ALA A 1011 -20.85 -11.11 -39.43
N LEU A 1012 -19.91 -11.32 -40.35
CA LEU A 1012 -18.60 -10.65 -40.37
C LEU A 1012 -18.42 -9.85 -41.68
N VAL A 1013 -17.97 -8.61 -41.57
CA VAL A 1013 -17.52 -7.78 -42.69
C VAL A 1013 -16.06 -7.40 -42.44
N ALA A 1014 -15.17 -7.80 -43.35
CA ALA A 1014 -13.74 -7.52 -43.25
C ALA A 1014 -13.36 -6.53 -44.36
N CYS A 1015 -13.02 -5.30 -43.99
CA CYS A 1015 -12.67 -4.21 -44.90
C CYS A 1015 -11.16 -3.97 -44.91
N ASP A 1016 -10.49 -4.23 -46.03
CA ASP A 1016 -9.04 -4.01 -46.18
C ASP A 1016 -8.25 -4.62 -44.99
N ALA A 1017 -8.66 -5.82 -44.56
CA ALA A 1017 -8.33 -6.40 -43.26
C ALA A 1017 -7.19 -7.43 -43.36
N VAL A 1018 -6.22 -7.34 -42.46
CA VAL A 1018 -5.04 -8.23 -42.44
C VAL A 1018 -5.45 -9.65 -42.07
N SER A 1019 -5.19 -10.62 -42.95
CA SER A 1019 -5.54 -12.04 -42.73
C SER A 1019 -4.33 -12.93 -42.46
N GLY A 1020 -3.11 -12.39 -42.53
CA GLY A 1020 -1.89 -13.13 -42.19
C GLY A 1020 -0.65 -12.26 -42.04
N HIS A 1021 0.38 -12.57 -42.83
CA HIS A 1021 1.64 -11.84 -42.80
C HIS A 1021 1.47 -10.40 -43.25
N TYR A 1022 1.94 -9.46 -42.44
CA TYR A 1022 1.90 -8.03 -42.73
C TYR A 1022 3.30 -7.52 -43.10
N ASP A 1023 3.42 -7.00 -44.32
CA ASP A 1023 4.61 -6.32 -44.80
C ASP A 1023 4.47 -4.81 -44.57
N ILE A 1024 5.50 -4.18 -44.02
CA ILE A 1024 5.53 -2.73 -43.88
C ILE A 1024 5.46 -2.09 -45.28
N PRO A 1025 4.59 -1.09 -45.53
CA PRO A 1025 4.37 -0.54 -46.87
C PRO A 1025 5.65 0.01 -47.49
N GLU A 1026 6.06 -0.52 -48.66
CA GLU A 1026 7.29 -0.11 -49.37
C GLU A 1026 7.24 1.37 -49.81
N THR A 1027 6.02 1.90 -49.97
CA THR A 1027 5.67 3.28 -50.32
C THR A 1027 5.88 4.28 -49.17
N ALA A 1028 5.96 3.81 -47.92
CA ALA A 1028 6.14 4.64 -46.73
C ALA A 1028 7.59 4.61 -46.24
N GLY A 1029 8.37 5.65 -46.57
CA GLY A 1029 9.75 5.78 -46.09
C GLY A 1029 9.87 5.91 -44.55
N PRO A 1030 11.07 5.69 -43.96
CA PRO A 1030 11.27 5.69 -42.50
C PRO A 1030 10.83 6.96 -41.77
N ILE A 1031 10.88 8.10 -42.46
CA ILE A 1031 10.43 9.40 -41.92
C ILE A 1031 8.90 9.43 -41.79
N THR A 1032 8.18 8.91 -42.78
CA THR A 1032 6.71 8.84 -42.76
C THR A 1032 6.23 7.92 -41.64
N GLN A 1033 6.89 6.76 -41.45
CA GLN A 1033 6.56 5.83 -40.35
C GLN A 1033 6.81 6.46 -38.97
N ALA A 1034 7.93 7.18 -38.80
CA ALA A 1034 8.23 7.89 -37.57
C ALA A 1034 7.22 9.03 -37.27
N ILE A 1035 6.62 9.62 -38.31
CA ILE A 1035 5.57 10.64 -38.17
C ILE A 1035 4.27 9.99 -37.67
N PHE A 1036 3.86 8.83 -38.21
CA PHE A 1036 2.64 8.14 -37.78
C PHE A 1036 2.74 7.47 -36.40
N LEU A 1037 3.94 7.06 -35.98
CA LEU A 1037 4.20 6.37 -34.70
C LEU A 1037 4.81 7.28 -33.62
N SER A 1038 4.48 8.58 -33.64
CA SER A 1038 4.88 9.52 -32.57
C SER A 1038 3.87 10.64 -32.36
N ASP A 1039 3.68 11.08 -31.10
CA ASP A 1039 2.79 12.20 -30.76
C ASP A 1039 3.19 13.50 -31.48
N ILE A 1040 4.49 13.79 -31.55
CA ILE A 1040 5.01 14.98 -32.24
C ILE A 1040 4.76 14.87 -33.73
N GLY A 1041 4.99 13.71 -34.33
CA GLY A 1041 4.74 13.46 -35.74
C GLY A 1041 3.27 13.63 -36.09
N GLN A 1042 2.37 13.00 -35.35
CA GLN A 1042 0.93 13.11 -35.54
C GLN A 1042 0.39 14.52 -35.23
N SER A 1043 0.93 15.22 -34.24
CA SER A 1043 0.59 16.62 -33.93
C SER A 1043 1.02 17.57 -35.07
N LEU A 1044 2.20 17.36 -35.64
CA LEU A 1044 2.67 18.06 -36.83
C LEU A 1044 1.78 17.74 -38.04
N LEU A 1045 1.38 16.48 -38.20
CA LEU A 1045 0.46 16.04 -39.25
C LEU A 1045 -0.92 16.70 -39.12
N GLN A 1046 -1.48 16.73 -37.91
CA GLN A 1046 -2.74 17.41 -37.58
C GLN A 1046 -2.66 18.94 -37.77
N SER A 1047 -1.49 19.53 -37.56
CA SER A 1047 -1.26 20.95 -37.86
C SER A 1047 -1.17 21.21 -39.37
N LEU A 1048 -0.54 20.29 -40.12
CA LEU A 1048 -0.44 20.36 -41.58
C LEU A 1048 -1.80 20.11 -42.26
N THR A 1049 -2.66 19.23 -41.74
CA THR A 1049 -4.02 19.01 -42.26
C THR A 1049 -4.89 20.26 -42.14
N LYS A 1050 -4.71 21.06 -41.07
CA LYS A 1050 -5.40 22.34 -40.87
C LYS A 1050 -4.87 23.48 -41.74
N LEU A 1051 -3.57 23.51 -42.04
CA LEU A 1051 -2.92 24.60 -42.77
C LEU A 1051 -2.92 24.41 -44.30
N LYS A 1052 -2.79 23.17 -44.79
CA LYS A 1052 -2.73 22.82 -46.22
C LYS A 1052 -3.39 21.45 -46.51
N PRO A 1053 -4.72 21.32 -46.36
CA PRO A 1053 -5.45 20.05 -46.50
C PRO A 1053 -5.23 19.37 -47.85
N ASP A 1054 -5.20 20.13 -48.95
CA ASP A 1054 -5.02 19.57 -50.31
C ASP A 1054 -3.65 18.93 -50.54
N ALA A 1055 -2.59 19.55 -49.98
CA ALA A 1055 -1.23 19.01 -50.09
C ALA A 1055 -1.06 17.75 -49.23
N PHE A 1056 -1.78 17.68 -48.12
CA PHE A 1056 -1.81 16.52 -47.22
C PHE A 1056 -2.54 15.34 -47.87
N VAL A 1057 -3.77 15.53 -48.36
CA VAL A 1057 -4.57 14.49 -49.05
C VAL A 1057 -3.77 13.87 -50.20
N LYS A 1058 -3.12 14.71 -51.01
CA LYS A 1058 -2.25 14.24 -52.09
C LYS A 1058 -1.10 13.36 -51.59
N LYS A 1059 -0.48 13.69 -50.45
CA LYS A 1059 0.66 12.94 -49.92
C LYS A 1059 0.23 11.64 -49.23
N PHE A 1060 -0.93 11.63 -48.62
CA PHE A 1060 -1.56 10.47 -47.97
C PHE A 1060 -1.87 9.36 -48.99
N PHE A 1061 -2.59 9.67 -50.07
CA PHE A 1061 -2.87 8.72 -51.16
C PHE A 1061 -1.64 8.26 -51.93
N GLN A 1062 -0.53 9.01 -51.89
CA GLN A 1062 0.75 8.57 -52.46
C GLN A 1062 1.44 7.49 -51.63
N THR A 1063 1.08 7.34 -50.36
CA THR A 1063 1.72 6.39 -49.43
C THR A 1063 0.88 5.15 -49.16
N GLU A 1064 -0.44 5.21 -49.32
CA GLU A 1064 -1.37 4.12 -48.97
C GLU A 1064 -1.94 3.35 -50.19
N ALA A 1065 -1.53 3.71 -51.41
CA ALA A 1065 -1.98 3.04 -52.62
C ALA A 1065 -0.92 2.98 -53.73
N TYR A 1066 -0.97 1.93 -54.55
CA TYR A 1066 -0.13 1.76 -55.74
C TYR A 1066 -0.66 2.51 -56.97
N PHE A 1067 -1.11 3.74 -56.82
CA PHE A 1067 -1.69 4.51 -57.93
C PHE A 1067 -0.65 4.97 -58.96
N THR A 1068 -1.01 4.86 -60.24
CA THR A 1068 -0.36 5.63 -61.31
C THR A 1068 -0.60 7.13 -61.11
N LYS A 1069 0.19 7.98 -61.77
CA LYS A 1069 0.03 9.44 -61.68
C LYS A 1069 -1.38 9.91 -62.09
N ASP A 1070 -1.98 9.26 -63.08
CA ASP A 1070 -3.31 9.61 -63.59
C ASP A 1070 -4.42 9.15 -62.63
N GLN A 1071 -4.32 7.93 -62.09
CA GLN A 1071 -5.23 7.41 -61.07
C GLN A 1071 -5.19 8.25 -59.78
N LEU A 1072 -3.99 8.59 -59.30
CA LEU A 1072 -3.80 9.44 -58.13
C LEU A 1072 -4.45 10.82 -58.34
N LYS A 1073 -4.29 11.40 -59.54
CA LYS A 1073 -4.91 12.68 -59.87
C LYS A 1073 -6.44 12.57 -59.86
N LYS A 1074 -7.01 11.54 -60.52
CA LYS A 1074 -8.46 11.29 -60.53
C LYS A 1074 -9.02 11.16 -59.09
N HIS A 1075 -8.31 10.43 -58.24
CA HIS A 1075 -8.73 10.20 -56.86
C HIS A 1075 -8.66 11.48 -56.00
N ILE A 1076 -7.59 12.28 -56.15
CA ILE A 1076 -7.47 13.58 -55.49
C ILE A 1076 -8.58 14.52 -55.97
N ASP A 1077 -8.85 14.59 -57.28
CA ASP A 1077 -9.89 15.45 -57.83
C ASP A 1077 -11.28 15.06 -57.28
N PHE A 1078 -11.56 13.77 -57.09
CA PHE A 1078 -12.79 13.29 -56.46
C PHE A 1078 -12.90 13.73 -54.99
N VAL A 1079 -11.89 13.41 -54.18
CA VAL A 1079 -11.84 13.83 -52.76
C VAL A 1079 -11.90 15.36 -52.65
N GLN A 1080 -11.29 16.08 -53.60
CA GLN A 1080 -11.31 17.55 -53.62
C GLN A 1080 -12.69 18.15 -53.88
N ASN A 1081 -13.59 17.43 -54.52
CA ASN A 1081 -14.92 17.92 -54.87
C ASN A 1081 -16.03 17.43 -53.92
N ASP A 1082 -15.74 16.53 -52.98
CA ASP A 1082 -16.70 16.05 -51.98
C ASP A 1082 -16.31 16.52 -50.56
N ALA A 1083 -17.09 17.44 -50.01
CA ALA A 1083 -16.83 18.05 -48.70
C ALA A 1083 -16.93 17.03 -47.55
N TYR A 1084 -17.83 16.05 -47.65
CA TYR A 1084 -18.01 15.02 -46.63
C TYR A 1084 -16.80 14.09 -46.57
N ILE A 1085 -16.30 13.66 -47.73
CA ILE A 1085 -15.14 12.76 -47.81
C ILE A 1085 -13.87 13.44 -47.26
N LYS A 1086 -13.68 14.74 -47.54
CA LYS A 1086 -12.58 15.50 -46.92
C LYS A 1086 -12.65 15.52 -45.41
N GLU A 1087 -13.85 15.78 -44.88
CA GLU A 1087 -14.06 15.85 -43.45
C GLU A 1087 -13.82 14.49 -42.79
N TRP A 1088 -14.31 13.41 -43.41
CA TRP A 1088 -14.09 12.06 -42.94
C TRP A 1088 -12.59 11.70 -42.89
N ILE A 1089 -11.81 12.04 -43.93
CA ILE A 1089 -10.36 11.82 -43.92
C ILE A 1089 -9.69 12.58 -42.77
N ILE A 1090 -10.09 13.83 -42.53
CA ILE A 1090 -9.55 14.64 -41.43
C ILE A 1090 -9.93 14.03 -40.07
N ALA A 1091 -11.18 13.60 -39.89
CA ALA A 1091 -11.65 12.93 -38.68
C ALA A 1091 -10.92 11.61 -38.42
N PHE A 1092 -10.74 10.79 -39.46
CA PHE A 1092 -10.01 9.53 -39.40
C PHE A 1092 -8.55 9.73 -38.96
N MET A 1093 -7.88 10.76 -39.47
CA MET A 1093 -6.52 11.12 -39.03
C MET A 1093 -6.47 11.64 -37.59
N ASN A 1094 -7.46 12.45 -37.19
CA ASN A 1094 -7.54 12.95 -35.81
C ASN A 1094 -7.77 11.81 -34.80
N ALA A 1095 -8.51 10.77 -35.19
CA ALA A 1095 -8.77 9.59 -34.36
C ALA A 1095 -7.51 8.71 -34.12
N MET A 1096 -6.40 9.01 -34.78
CA MET A 1096 -5.10 8.36 -34.49
C MET A 1096 -4.28 9.12 -33.43
N TYR A 1097 -4.67 10.35 -33.11
CA TYR A 1097 -3.96 11.26 -32.20
C TYR A 1097 -4.68 11.40 -30.84
N PRO A 1098 -3.95 11.42 -29.70
CA PRO A 1098 -2.50 11.21 -29.56
C PRO A 1098 -2.09 9.74 -29.70
N TYR A 1099 -0.85 9.50 -30.14
CA TYR A 1099 -0.26 8.18 -30.33
C TYR A 1099 0.09 7.50 -29.00
N LYS A 1100 0.57 8.23 -27.99
CA LYS A 1100 1.04 7.69 -26.71
C LYS A 1100 0.05 6.73 -26.02
N PRO A 1101 -1.26 7.03 -25.90
CA PRO A 1101 -2.22 6.08 -25.32
C PRO A 1101 -2.55 4.89 -26.24
N ARG A 1102 -2.07 4.88 -27.48
CA ARG A 1102 -2.30 3.84 -28.50
C ARG A 1102 -1.05 3.01 -28.80
N LYS A 1103 0.10 3.47 -28.29
CA LYS A 1103 1.42 2.90 -28.55
C LYS A 1103 1.52 1.44 -28.12
N ILE A 1104 1.05 1.10 -26.92
CA ILE A 1104 1.16 -0.26 -26.37
C ILE A 1104 0.38 -1.25 -27.24
N GLY A 1105 -0.85 -0.90 -27.63
CA GLY A 1105 -1.66 -1.72 -28.53
C GLY A 1105 -1.05 -1.82 -29.93
N THR A 1106 -0.45 -0.74 -30.44
CA THR A 1106 0.25 -0.75 -31.73
C THR A 1106 1.48 -1.67 -31.71
N GLU A 1107 2.28 -1.62 -30.66
CA GLU A 1107 3.42 -2.51 -30.46
C GLU A 1107 2.97 -3.98 -30.33
N ASN A 1108 1.83 -4.22 -29.65
CA ASN A 1108 1.24 -5.54 -29.53
C ASN A 1108 0.75 -6.10 -30.88
N ASP A 1109 0.10 -5.27 -31.72
CA ASP A 1109 -0.34 -5.68 -33.06
C ASP A 1109 0.84 -6.08 -33.95
N MET A 1110 1.94 -5.31 -33.89
CA MET A 1110 3.18 -5.63 -34.60
C MET A 1110 3.80 -6.94 -34.10
N ASP A 1111 3.77 -7.19 -32.79
CA ASP A 1111 4.27 -8.43 -32.21
C ASP A 1111 3.41 -9.64 -32.62
N ILE A 1112 2.08 -9.47 -32.69
CA ILE A 1112 1.15 -10.51 -33.15
C ILE A 1112 1.50 -10.95 -34.58
N VAL A 1113 1.65 -10.00 -35.51
CA VAL A 1113 1.96 -10.34 -36.92
C VAL A 1113 3.39 -10.86 -37.11
N VAL A 1114 4.36 -10.43 -36.29
CA VAL A 1114 5.74 -10.98 -36.31
C VAL A 1114 5.79 -12.42 -35.79
N ARG A 1115 4.98 -12.75 -34.78
CA ARG A 1115 4.93 -14.10 -34.21
C ARG A 1115 4.11 -15.08 -35.06
N LEU A 1116 3.20 -14.56 -35.89
CA LEU A 1116 2.35 -15.37 -36.74
C LEU A 1116 3.18 -16.00 -37.87
N LYS A 1117 3.24 -17.34 -37.89
CA LYS A 1117 3.91 -18.12 -38.94
C LYS A 1117 2.90 -18.51 -40.04
N GLY A 1118 2.35 -17.54 -40.75
CA GLY A 1118 1.39 -17.76 -41.85
C GLY A 1118 0.12 -16.92 -41.72
N HIS A 1119 -1.00 -17.44 -42.22
CA HIS A 1119 -2.32 -16.81 -42.10
C HIS A 1119 -3.11 -17.29 -40.89
N PHE A 1120 -4.11 -16.51 -40.49
CA PHE A 1120 -5.11 -16.96 -39.53
C PHE A 1120 -5.94 -18.11 -40.11
N PRO A 1121 -6.43 -19.04 -39.26
CA PRO A 1121 -7.23 -20.20 -39.69
C PRO A 1121 -8.67 -19.77 -40.02
N VAL A 1122 -8.82 -18.92 -41.03
CA VAL A 1122 -10.09 -18.31 -41.45
C VAL A 1122 -11.09 -19.35 -41.97
N GLU A 1123 -10.61 -20.52 -42.40
CA GLU A 1123 -11.46 -21.65 -42.82
C GLU A 1123 -12.36 -22.20 -41.70
N LYS A 1124 -12.09 -21.81 -40.43
CA LYS A 1124 -12.92 -22.17 -39.28
C LYS A 1124 -14.13 -21.24 -39.07
N ILE A 1125 -14.23 -20.14 -39.82
CA ILE A 1125 -15.33 -19.19 -39.69
C ILE A 1125 -16.59 -19.78 -40.31
N THR A 1126 -17.68 -19.81 -39.53
CA THR A 1126 -18.96 -20.42 -39.95
C THR A 1126 -20.09 -19.41 -40.15
N CYS A 1127 -19.93 -18.16 -39.73
CA CYS A 1127 -20.94 -17.12 -39.96
C CYS A 1127 -20.85 -16.58 -41.40
N PRO A 1128 -21.96 -16.08 -41.97
CA PRO A 1128 -21.92 -15.31 -43.21
C PRO A 1128 -20.83 -14.23 -43.14
N THR A 1129 -19.97 -14.20 -44.16
CA THR A 1129 -18.84 -13.28 -44.21
C THR A 1129 -18.79 -12.54 -45.54
N LEU A 1130 -18.56 -11.23 -45.49
CA LEU A 1130 -18.36 -10.36 -46.66
C LEU A 1130 -16.97 -9.73 -46.60
N ILE A 1131 -16.17 -9.95 -47.64
CA ILE A 1131 -14.84 -9.34 -47.78
C ILE A 1131 -14.93 -8.12 -48.69
N VAL A 1132 -14.46 -6.96 -48.20
CA VAL A 1132 -14.37 -5.72 -48.98
C VAL A 1132 -12.90 -5.34 -49.05
N HIS A 1133 -12.33 -5.19 -50.24
CA HIS A 1133 -10.91 -4.84 -50.37
C HIS A 1133 -10.62 -4.00 -51.61
N GLY A 1134 -9.77 -2.99 -51.47
CA GLY A 1134 -9.20 -2.20 -52.54
C GLY A 1134 -8.12 -2.94 -53.32
N THR A 1135 -8.27 -3.00 -54.63
CA THR A 1135 -7.30 -3.70 -55.51
C THR A 1135 -5.89 -3.08 -55.55
N HIS A 1136 -5.74 -1.84 -55.07
CA HIS A 1136 -4.48 -1.08 -55.10
C HIS A 1136 -4.00 -0.69 -53.68
N ASP A 1137 -4.53 -1.33 -52.65
CA ASP A 1137 -4.10 -1.16 -51.26
C ASP A 1137 -2.61 -1.51 -51.10
N SER A 1138 -1.82 -0.54 -50.62
CA SER A 1138 -0.39 -0.74 -50.33
C SER A 1138 -0.09 -0.99 -48.85
N ASP A 1139 -1.10 -0.93 -47.99
CA ASP A 1139 -1.00 -1.15 -46.55
C ASP A 1139 -1.40 -2.59 -46.17
N ALA A 1140 -2.69 -2.93 -46.30
CA ALA A 1140 -3.12 -4.34 -46.27
C ALA A 1140 -3.12 -4.87 -47.70
N LYS A 1141 -2.11 -5.66 -48.07
CA LYS A 1141 -1.94 -6.13 -49.46
C LYS A 1141 -3.22 -6.81 -49.93
N PHE A 1142 -3.63 -6.54 -51.18
CA PHE A 1142 -4.85 -7.12 -51.76
C PHE A 1142 -4.95 -8.65 -51.64
N TYR A 1143 -3.80 -9.34 -51.55
CA TYR A 1143 -3.76 -10.77 -51.30
C TYR A 1143 -4.39 -11.19 -49.96
N ASP A 1144 -4.39 -10.34 -48.92
CA ASP A 1144 -5.02 -10.64 -47.63
C ASP A 1144 -6.54 -10.84 -47.79
N GLY A 1145 -7.18 -9.97 -48.58
CA GLY A 1145 -8.60 -10.08 -48.93
C GLY A 1145 -8.89 -11.27 -49.83
N VAL A 1146 -8.05 -11.53 -50.83
CA VAL A 1146 -8.17 -12.73 -51.69
C VAL A 1146 -8.06 -14.01 -50.87
N TYR A 1147 -7.07 -14.08 -49.97
CA TYR A 1147 -6.88 -15.24 -49.11
C TYR A 1147 -8.12 -15.48 -48.22
N ALA A 1148 -8.62 -14.44 -47.55
CA ALA A 1148 -9.81 -14.55 -46.71
C ALA A 1148 -11.03 -15.02 -47.52
N TYR A 1149 -11.25 -14.46 -48.72
CA TYR A 1149 -12.35 -14.88 -49.59
C TYR A 1149 -12.24 -16.33 -50.07
N GLU A 1150 -11.05 -16.78 -50.46
CA GLU A 1150 -10.84 -18.13 -50.98
C GLU A 1150 -10.93 -19.22 -49.90
N HIS A 1151 -10.64 -18.87 -48.65
CA HIS A 1151 -10.53 -19.84 -47.55
C HIS A 1151 -11.71 -19.83 -46.59
N ILE A 1152 -12.47 -18.73 -46.48
CA ILE A 1152 -13.69 -18.68 -45.65
C ILE A 1152 -14.86 -19.34 -46.41
N PRO A 1153 -15.48 -20.40 -45.86
CA PRO A 1153 -16.57 -21.09 -46.54
C PRO A 1153 -17.77 -20.17 -46.84
N GLY A 1154 -18.10 -20.03 -48.12
CA GLY A 1154 -19.28 -19.27 -48.56
C GLY A 1154 -19.16 -17.76 -48.42
N ALA A 1155 -17.94 -17.22 -48.28
CA ALA A 1155 -17.72 -15.78 -48.23
C ALA A 1155 -18.20 -15.08 -49.53
N GLU A 1156 -18.85 -13.93 -49.38
CA GLU A 1156 -19.14 -12.99 -50.46
C GLU A 1156 -18.01 -11.95 -50.56
N ARG A 1157 -17.90 -11.25 -51.69
CA ARG A 1157 -16.83 -10.25 -51.89
C ARG A 1157 -17.26 -9.00 -52.65
N ILE A 1158 -16.63 -7.88 -52.30
CA ILE A 1158 -16.67 -6.61 -53.03
C ILE A 1158 -15.22 -6.15 -53.28
N TRP A 1159 -14.77 -6.22 -54.52
CA TRP A 1159 -13.50 -5.61 -54.91
C TRP A 1159 -13.74 -4.19 -55.38
N ILE A 1160 -13.14 -3.24 -54.69
CA ILE A 1160 -13.13 -1.85 -55.12
C ILE A 1160 -11.95 -1.68 -56.09
N GLU A 1161 -12.27 -1.78 -57.38
CA GLU A 1161 -11.32 -1.53 -58.48
C GLU A 1161 -10.70 -0.13 -58.32
N GLU A 1162 -9.37 -0.05 -58.40
CA GLU A 1162 -8.59 1.17 -58.09
C GLU A 1162 -8.82 1.73 -56.68
N GLY A 1163 -9.14 0.88 -55.70
CA GLY A 1163 -9.28 1.24 -54.29
C GLY A 1163 -7.95 1.25 -53.51
N SER A 1164 -7.75 2.27 -52.67
CA SER A 1164 -6.71 2.37 -51.63
C SER A 1164 -7.10 1.68 -50.30
N HIS A 1165 -6.24 1.73 -49.27
CA HIS A 1165 -6.46 1.10 -47.96
C HIS A 1165 -7.76 1.48 -47.23
N ILE A 1166 -8.28 2.69 -47.46
CA ILE A 1166 -9.53 3.18 -46.86
C ILE A 1166 -10.64 3.34 -47.89
N CYS A 1167 -10.54 2.65 -49.03
CA CYS A 1167 -11.41 2.87 -50.19
C CYS A 1167 -12.88 2.59 -49.93
N PHE A 1168 -13.22 1.77 -48.95
CA PHE A 1168 -14.60 1.54 -48.53
C PHE A 1168 -15.30 2.83 -48.03
N TRP A 1169 -14.54 3.82 -47.56
CA TRP A 1169 -15.08 5.09 -47.05
C TRP A 1169 -14.85 6.28 -48.00
N VAL A 1170 -13.79 6.26 -48.83
CA VAL A 1170 -13.32 7.48 -49.54
C VAL A 1170 -13.17 7.34 -51.07
N ASN A 1171 -13.67 6.27 -51.68
CA ASN A 1171 -13.71 6.06 -53.13
C ASN A 1171 -15.04 6.49 -53.80
N GLU A 1172 -15.03 6.71 -55.12
CA GLU A 1172 -16.24 7.02 -55.91
C GLU A 1172 -17.34 5.93 -55.79
N LYS A 1173 -16.93 4.68 -55.52
CA LYS A 1173 -17.84 3.54 -55.32
C LYS A 1173 -18.20 3.27 -53.85
N SER A 1174 -17.78 4.12 -52.91
CA SER A 1174 -17.98 3.87 -51.46
C SER A 1174 -19.46 3.75 -51.09
N LYS A 1175 -20.33 4.62 -51.63
CA LYS A 1175 -21.76 4.57 -51.33
C LYS A 1175 -22.39 3.27 -51.81
N ASP A 1176 -22.03 2.80 -53.00
CA ASP A 1176 -22.52 1.54 -53.55
C ASP A 1176 -22.00 0.34 -52.75
N ALA A 1177 -20.74 0.39 -52.28
CA ALA A 1177 -20.17 -0.65 -51.43
C ALA A 1177 -20.83 -0.66 -50.04
N GLN A 1178 -21.05 0.50 -49.42
CA GLN A 1178 -21.73 0.64 -48.12
C GLN A 1178 -23.17 0.14 -48.19
N ASN A 1179 -23.90 0.45 -49.27
CA ASN A 1179 -25.25 -0.07 -49.50
C ASN A 1179 -25.26 -1.60 -49.62
N GLN A 1180 -24.30 -2.18 -50.37
CA GLN A 1180 -24.17 -3.64 -50.47
C GLN A 1180 -23.81 -4.30 -49.13
N VAL A 1181 -22.97 -3.66 -48.31
CA VAL A 1181 -22.68 -4.11 -46.95
C VAL A 1181 -23.95 -4.07 -46.09
N LEU A 1182 -24.75 -3.00 -46.16
CA LEU A 1182 -26.02 -2.92 -45.43
C LEU A 1182 -27.01 -3.99 -45.90
N ASP A 1183 -27.11 -4.24 -47.21
CA ASP A 1183 -27.97 -5.29 -47.77
C ASP A 1183 -27.52 -6.69 -47.32
N PHE A 1184 -26.21 -6.95 -47.30
CA PHE A 1184 -25.64 -8.17 -46.76
C PHE A 1184 -25.98 -8.34 -45.27
N LEU A 1185 -25.79 -7.30 -44.46
CA LEU A 1185 -26.12 -7.35 -43.03
C LEU A 1185 -27.63 -7.58 -42.81
N ARG A 1186 -28.50 -6.90 -43.56
CA ARG A 1186 -29.96 -7.08 -43.49
C ARG A 1186 -30.39 -8.49 -43.89
N LYS A 1187 -29.75 -9.06 -44.91
CA LYS A 1187 -30.01 -10.44 -45.39
C LYS A 1187 -29.68 -11.50 -44.33
N HIS A 1188 -28.69 -11.24 -43.47
CA HIS A 1188 -28.16 -12.21 -42.50
C HIS A 1188 -28.49 -11.85 -41.04
N GLN A 1189 -29.30 -10.82 -40.82
CA GLN A 1189 -29.75 -10.40 -39.50
C GLN A 1189 -30.58 -11.54 -38.83
N PRO A 1190 -30.37 -11.81 -37.53
CA PRO A 1190 -31.08 -12.84 -36.77
C PRO A 1190 -32.53 -12.50 -36.43
#